data_AF-A0A172U1B1-F1
#
_entry.id   AF-A0A172U1B1-F1
#
_cell.length_a   1.000
_cell.length_b   1.000
_cell.length_c   1.000
_cell.angle_alpha   90.00
_cell.angle_beta   90.00
_cell.angle_gamma   90.00
#
_symmetry.space_group_name_H-M   'P 1'
#
loop_
_entity.id
_entity.type
_entity.pdbx_description
1 polymer ?
#
loop_
_entity_poly.entity_id
_entity_poly.type
_entity_poly.pdbx_seq_one_letter_code
_entity_poly.pdbx_strand_id
1 'polypeptide(L)'
;MKNLTSRRRFIRDSSLTASGLAFASIAGNNHKALKELAIGCAPAKAAQLYGSMGSVKSGNWSDPATWGGRVPTATDTPLIATGHTVSFDVSSATVSGININSGGILAFDASKTVTLQSSQNIVVQGELRIRPNSASQIHTLRFVDINEKNFVGGGMDPLASDVGLWVVATGRLDIVGAEKTSWTRVTDTVAAGSASFSLKETPIGWAAGDEIVLVPTNKPSINTLVWDDASNSHKDLYRPNFEQRTISSVNGSSVAVSSAFTYNVHQKVVSPDGPTWTAEALNLNRNVRIEGTAAGRTHIFIHANVPQTLQNAALRYMGPRKDQDGNGRTDMIAGRYAIHFHHCNDGSIGSQVTGNVVYQCGNHSYVPHVSNGINMSNNVAYDCLEIAFWWDFGHLSHSITWNNNLIALNLYVPGSKDMAGNESGVLFTGGGMLLGMGDDNVAMGNTVVYAGVGDTSGKGGFIWEANNEGIWDFENNLAHSNHIGIRVWQNTVRNHTVFHQECYNNVRHLFHGAYGNAYTYRGGYFYDGEIEVKASSANTAGVRFESVKFHSAGKYPHCIIITRSAIPSGDRCEDLFLNCSFKGYTTSAIRNEAGGVIMDGLQLNERKGVAMVMCDFDGGQPWSFRYEGPDPQYITNATGWFRIQPKSGQSQMIVRGVATLPIITNIGAFSPTLVGTGKGIKGEYFNDAEFKNKVFERIDSVIMFSEWYGDGAARYNLPIGVHHKITGTQHSVRWTGKVQAQYSEAYMFRLQGAGGYRIWIDGVMVLDKWQEKYDDSDKFYSSPVQLAASKLHDIKVEYYSSGGKTNAQLFWKSPSMEQEVLVPQSQLYAEAILDSSTALVAPNKVPVANAGVDQSITLPVNMATLNGSLSSDPDGTIAVYKWSQVSGPAQFTIADASAASTTVSNLAVGIYTFRLTVTDNKGATATDDVVISVTDALNKGPVAHAGSDITVVLPASSVSLNGSASNDPDGTIASYQWTEVSGPSQASIVSAGGVTTAVNGLVKGAYTFRVQVSDNKGAIATDEVVVTVTDVVNRGPVANAGADQAITLPMSSVTLNASGSYDPDGSSGGTIVSYLWTKISGPTQFALSSASAVTPLVSNLVEGTYVFQLKVADDKGATATDDVTITVQPNISSGQSGVLGFTLLSRNPSSGRYKVKINGSTAARDGAITVCVYNQFGKEMALYRNKIDGDIIDVDITKEQNGQYFLWAIQNEKTTRTWISKQPD
;
A
#
# COMPACT_ATOMS: atom_id res chain seq x y z
N MET A 1 -27.23 -59.79 12.62
CA MET A 1 -26.36 -60.62 11.73
C MET A 1 -26.65 -60.25 10.28
N LYS A 2 -25.65 -60.38 9.38
CA LYS A 2 -25.56 -59.73 8.04
C LYS A 2 -25.36 -58.21 8.17
N ASN A 3 -24.33 -57.54 7.63
CA ASN A 3 -23.18 -57.98 6.82
C ASN A 3 -21.84 -57.48 7.42
N LEU A 4 -20.83 -58.36 7.49
CA LEU A 4 -19.46 -58.06 7.93
C LEU A 4 -18.46 -58.45 6.83
N THR A 5 -18.30 -57.62 5.79
CA THR A 5 -17.43 -57.97 4.65
C THR A 5 -16.61 -56.82 4.03
N SER A 6 -16.78 -55.57 4.47
CA SER A 6 -16.09 -54.41 3.86
C SER A 6 -14.77 -54.00 4.55
N ARG A 7 -14.41 -54.61 5.69
CA ARG A 7 -13.38 -54.09 6.62
C ARG A 7 -11.92 -54.46 6.28
N ARG A 8 -11.61 -54.86 5.04
CA ARG A 8 -10.27 -55.34 4.61
C ARG A 8 -9.77 -54.78 3.26
N ARG A 9 -10.19 -53.57 2.86
CA ARG A 9 -9.71 -52.95 1.61
C ARG A 9 -9.33 -51.46 1.70
N PHE A 10 -9.03 -50.96 2.91
CA PHE A 10 -8.64 -49.56 3.16
C PHE A 10 -7.16 -49.37 3.54
N ILE A 11 -6.36 -50.45 3.64
CA ILE A 11 -4.92 -50.36 3.91
C ILE A 11 -4.19 -51.09 2.79
N ARG A 12 -3.82 -50.35 1.73
CA ARG A 12 -2.76 -50.77 0.81
C ARG A 12 -2.08 -49.63 0.04
N ASP A 13 -2.81 -48.57 -0.32
CA ASP A 13 -2.28 -47.48 -1.17
C ASP A 13 -2.24 -46.13 -0.42
N SER A 14 -1.45 -46.07 0.64
CA SER A 14 -1.16 -44.81 1.36
C SER A 14 0.31 -44.78 1.75
N SER A 15 1.14 -44.19 0.89
CA SER A 15 2.51 -43.85 1.20
C SER A 15 2.53 -42.74 2.26
N LEU A 16 2.86 -43.09 3.50
CA LEU A 16 3.11 -42.09 4.54
C LEU A 16 4.43 -41.36 4.26
N THR A 17 4.33 -40.05 4.04
CA THR A 17 5.40 -39.10 4.35
C THR A 17 4.92 -38.24 5.51
N ALA A 18 5.66 -38.23 6.62
CA ALA A 18 5.19 -37.71 7.90
C ALA A 18 5.46 -36.22 8.07
N SER A 19 4.40 -35.45 8.34
CA SER A 19 4.48 -34.13 8.96
C SER A 19 3.15 -33.77 9.63
N GLY A 20 3.20 -33.46 10.94
CA GLY A 20 2.11 -32.80 11.67
C GLY A 20 0.87 -33.63 12.07
N LEU A 21 1.03 -34.62 12.95
CA LEU A 21 -0.11 -35.23 13.67
C LEU A 21 -0.17 -34.72 15.12
N ALA A 22 -1.04 -33.75 15.39
CA ALA A 22 -1.43 -33.38 16.75
C ALA A 22 -2.54 -34.33 17.23
N PHE A 23 -2.27 -35.13 18.26
CA PHE A 23 -3.27 -36.02 18.85
C PHE A 23 -4.18 -35.25 19.82
N ALA A 24 -5.32 -34.76 19.34
CA ALA A 24 -6.41 -34.29 20.19
C ALA A 24 -7.18 -35.50 20.79
N SER A 25 -6.79 -35.94 21.99
CA SER A 25 -7.35 -37.12 22.65
C SER A 25 -8.49 -36.81 23.63
N ILE A 26 -9.58 -36.19 23.18
CA ILE A 26 -10.79 -35.99 24.01
C ILE A 26 -12.07 -36.19 23.19
N ALA A 27 -12.54 -37.43 23.05
CA ALA A 27 -13.94 -37.73 22.69
C ALA A 27 -14.31 -39.20 22.98
N GLY A 28 -15.35 -39.42 23.79
CA GLY A 28 -15.98 -40.72 23.96
C GLY A 28 -16.72 -41.21 22.70
N ASN A 29 -16.99 -42.51 22.61
CA ASN A 29 -17.33 -43.24 21.38
C ASN A 29 -18.63 -42.86 20.63
N ASN A 30 -19.45 -41.92 21.12
CA ASN A 30 -20.88 -41.84 20.75
C ASN A 30 -21.34 -40.62 19.90
N HIS A 31 -20.48 -39.67 19.54
CA HIS A 31 -20.92 -38.47 18.81
C HIS A 31 -20.40 -38.41 17.37
N LYS A 32 -21.28 -38.76 16.42
CA LYS A 32 -21.00 -38.79 14.98
C LYS A 32 -20.92 -37.38 14.37
N ALA A 33 -21.79 -36.45 14.82
CA ALA A 33 -21.88 -35.08 14.30
C ALA A 33 -20.62 -34.23 14.57
N LEU A 34 -19.98 -34.38 15.74
CA LEU A 34 -18.72 -33.68 16.04
C LEU A 34 -17.56 -34.15 15.16
N LYS A 35 -17.58 -35.42 14.72
CA LYS A 35 -16.63 -35.91 13.72
C LYS A 35 -16.94 -35.39 12.32
N GLU A 36 -18.19 -35.14 11.96
CA GLU A 36 -18.54 -34.53 10.68
C GLU A 36 -18.11 -33.04 10.62
N LEU A 37 -18.18 -32.30 11.74
CA LEU A 37 -17.59 -30.96 11.85
C LEU A 37 -16.06 -30.94 11.84
N ALA A 38 -15.39 -31.84 12.55
CA ALA A 38 -13.92 -31.87 12.62
C ALA A 38 -13.22 -32.51 11.40
N ILE A 39 -13.92 -33.35 10.63
CA ILE A 39 -13.36 -34.04 9.45
C ILE A 39 -13.65 -33.25 8.15
N GLY A 40 -14.50 -32.22 8.20
CA GLY A 40 -14.72 -31.29 7.09
C GLY A 40 -13.63 -30.24 6.87
N CYS A 41 -12.71 -30.07 7.84
CA CYS A 41 -11.80 -28.91 7.91
C CYS A 41 -10.30 -29.24 7.71
N ALA A 42 -9.97 -30.43 7.19
CA ALA A 42 -8.64 -30.68 6.66
C ALA A 42 -8.62 -30.32 5.16
N PRO A 43 -7.58 -29.66 4.61
CA PRO A 43 -7.49 -29.44 3.17
C PRO A 43 -7.54 -30.79 2.45
N ALA A 44 -8.51 -30.94 1.55
CA ALA A 44 -8.78 -32.18 0.82
C ALA A 44 -7.72 -32.42 -0.28
N LYS A 45 -6.47 -32.62 0.15
CA LYS A 45 -5.21 -32.30 -0.56
C LYS A 45 -5.04 -30.80 -0.77
N ALA A 46 -3.79 -30.35 -0.89
CA ALA A 46 -3.53 -29.06 -1.51
C ALA A 46 -4.08 -29.12 -2.94
N ALA A 47 -5.00 -28.22 -3.29
CA ALA A 47 -5.44 -28.06 -4.67
C ALA A 47 -4.20 -27.77 -5.52
N GLN A 48 -3.91 -28.67 -6.47
CA GLN A 48 -2.75 -28.52 -7.35
C GLN A 48 -3.08 -27.37 -8.31
N LEU A 49 -2.55 -26.18 -8.01
CA LEU A 49 -2.77 -25.00 -8.83
C LEU A 49 -2.14 -25.24 -10.20
N TYR A 50 -2.96 -25.20 -11.26
CA TYR A 50 -2.50 -25.32 -12.63
C TYR A 50 -2.41 -23.94 -13.26
N GLY A 51 -1.23 -23.57 -13.77
CA GLY A 51 -1.07 -22.42 -14.66
C GLY A 51 -1.07 -22.84 -16.13
N SER A 52 -1.43 -21.93 -17.03
CA SER A 52 -1.18 -22.13 -18.48
C SER A 52 0.32 -22.04 -18.81
N MET A 53 1.09 -21.41 -17.93
CA MET A 53 2.53 -21.25 -17.97
C MET A 53 3.07 -21.06 -16.55
N GLY A 54 4.29 -21.51 -16.28
CA GLY A 54 4.95 -21.39 -14.98
C GLY A 54 6.28 -20.65 -15.07
N SER A 55 6.71 -20.01 -13.99
CA SER A 55 8.06 -19.44 -13.92
C SER A 55 9.11 -20.56 -13.88
N VAL A 56 10.12 -20.48 -14.73
CA VAL A 56 11.22 -21.47 -14.83
C VAL A 56 12.48 -21.04 -14.08
N LYS A 57 12.54 -19.78 -13.66
CA LYS A 57 13.54 -19.18 -12.77
C LYS A 57 12.93 -17.99 -12.02
N SER A 58 13.62 -17.49 -11.00
CA SER A 58 13.39 -16.13 -10.51
C SER A 58 13.80 -15.10 -11.57
N GLY A 59 13.13 -13.95 -11.62
CA GLY A 59 13.43 -12.91 -12.60
C GLY A 59 12.33 -11.84 -12.73
N ASN A 60 12.47 -10.99 -13.73
CA ASN A 60 11.47 -9.96 -14.05
C ASN A 60 10.31 -10.58 -14.83
N TRP A 61 9.11 -10.03 -14.63
CA TRP A 61 7.92 -10.39 -15.40
C TRP A 61 8.10 -10.09 -16.88
N SER A 62 8.79 -8.99 -17.21
CA SER A 62 9.13 -8.56 -18.56
C SER A 62 10.10 -9.49 -19.31
N ASP A 63 10.88 -10.34 -18.61
CA ASP A 63 11.86 -11.24 -19.22
C ASP A 63 11.18 -12.54 -19.72
N PRO A 64 11.15 -12.82 -21.04
CA PRO A 64 10.62 -14.07 -21.58
C PRO A 64 11.29 -15.32 -20.99
N ALA A 65 12.56 -15.24 -20.58
CA ALA A 65 13.29 -16.35 -19.99
C ALA A 65 12.83 -16.67 -18.55
N THR A 66 12.18 -15.75 -17.83
CA THR A 66 11.49 -16.05 -16.56
C THR A 66 10.39 -17.09 -16.76
N TRP A 67 9.82 -17.14 -17.97
CA TRP A 67 8.60 -17.88 -18.33
C TRP A 67 8.82 -18.98 -19.37
N GLY A 68 10.08 -19.34 -19.66
CA GLY A 68 10.43 -20.40 -20.61
C GLY A 68 10.27 -20.02 -22.09
N GLY A 69 10.19 -18.72 -22.43
CA GLY A 69 10.33 -18.23 -23.81
C GLY A 69 9.35 -17.13 -24.24
N ARG A 70 8.30 -16.82 -23.47
CA ARG A 70 7.37 -15.72 -23.74
C ARG A 70 6.79 -15.12 -22.45
N VAL A 71 6.51 -13.82 -22.44
CA VAL A 71 5.80 -13.15 -21.33
C VAL A 71 4.32 -13.55 -21.30
N PRO A 72 3.65 -13.59 -20.12
CA PRO A 72 2.21 -13.80 -19.99
C PRO A 72 1.35 -12.81 -20.78
N THR A 73 0.17 -13.29 -21.19
CA THR A 73 -0.84 -12.53 -21.93
C THR A 73 -2.23 -12.63 -21.26
N ALA A 74 -3.23 -11.91 -21.78
CA ALA A 74 -4.58 -11.87 -21.23
C ALA A 74 -5.31 -13.23 -21.18
N THR A 75 -4.86 -14.23 -21.95
CA THR A 75 -5.41 -15.60 -21.92
C THR A 75 -4.64 -16.54 -20.98
N ASP A 76 -3.55 -16.09 -20.37
CA ASP A 76 -2.70 -16.92 -19.53
C ASP A 76 -3.09 -16.85 -18.05
N THR A 77 -2.84 -17.95 -17.34
CA THR A 77 -2.82 -18.00 -15.88
C THR A 77 -1.39 -18.32 -15.43
N PRO A 78 -0.55 -17.31 -15.14
CA PRO A 78 0.82 -17.54 -14.71
C PRO A 78 0.89 -18.21 -13.34
N LEU A 79 1.76 -19.20 -13.24
CA LEU A 79 2.11 -19.87 -11.99
C LEU A 79 3.51 -19.45 -11.53
N ILE A 80 3.61 -18.88 -10.34
CA ILE A 80 4.89 -18.62 -9.67
C ILE A 80 5.27 -19.88 -8.92
N ALA A 81 6.32 -20.56 -9.37
CA ALA A 81 6.74 -21.82 -8.77
C ALA A 81 7.42 -21.63 -7.40
N THR A 82 7.43 -22.69 -6.59
CA THR A 82 8.09 -22.73 -5.28
C THR A 82 9.57 -22.38 -5.41
N GLY A 83 10.04 -21.44 -4.58
CA GLY A 83 11.42 -20.95 -4.59
C GLY A 83 11.70 -19.86 -5.63
N HIS A 84 10.76 -19.54 -6.53
CA HIS A 84 10.91 -18.47 -7.50
C HIS A 84 10.35 -17.15 -6.95
N THR A 85 11.09 -16.06 -7.13
CA THR A 85 10.62 -14.69 -6.96
C THR A 85 10.48 -14.05 -8.34
N VAL A 86 9.28 -13.57 -8.67
CA VAL A 86 9.01 -12.83 -9.90
C VAL A 86 8.71 -11.37 -9.56
N SER A 87 9.48 -10.46 -10.14
CA SER A 87 9.27 -9.01 -10.02
C SER A 87 8.31 -8.53 -11.11
N PHE A 88 7.13 -8.04 -10.75
CA PHE A 88 6.20 -7.40 -11.67
C PHE A 88 6.69 -5.99 -11.98
N ASP A 89 7.47 -5.89 -13.05
CA ASP A 89 8.32 -4.75 -13.39
C ASP A 89 7.83 -3.95 -14.62
N VAL A 90 6.65 -4.30 -15.13
CA VAL A 90 5.97 -3.65 -16.26
C VAL A 90 4.90 -2.67 -15.77
N SER A 91 4.71 -1.56 -16.49
CA SER A 91 3.73 -0.52 -16.10
C SER A 91 2.28 -1.01 -16.13
N SER A 92 1.95 -1.93 -17.02
CA SER A 92 0.65 -2.61 -17.06
C SER A 92 0.75 -4.00 -17.66
N ALA A 93 -0.05 -4.94 -17.16
CA ALA A 93 -0.32 -6.22 -17.81
C ALA A 93 -1.74 -6.70 -17.49
N THR A 94 -2.33 -7.43 -18.43
CA THR A 94 -3.60 -8.16 -18.22
C THR A 94 -3.34 -9.65 -18.38
N VAL A 95 -3.84 -10.45 -17.45
CA VAL A 95 -3.79 -11.91 -17.44
C VAL A 95 -5.18 -12.49 -17.18
N SER A 96 -5.34 -13.79 -17.43
CA SER A 96 -6.58 -14.49 -17.09
C SER A 96 -6.68 -14.71 -15.58
N GLY A 97 -5.65 -15.26 -14.94
CA GLY A 97 -5.58 -15.44 -13.48
C GLY A 97 -4.14 -15.51 -13.00
N ILE A 98 -3.88 -15.72 -11.72
CA ILE A 98 -2.51 -15.98 -11.20
C ILE A 98 -2.54 -17.03 -10.11
N ASN A 99 -1.55 -17.92 -10.10
CA ASN A 99 -1.31 -18.86 -9.01
C ASN A 99 0.08 -18.61 -8.41
N ILE A 100 0.17 -18.36 -7.11
CA ILE A 100 1.45 -18.22 -6.40
C ILE A 100 1.59 -19.44 -5.48
N ASN A 101 2.39 -20.44 -5.88
CA ASN A 101 2.56 -21.65 -5.10
C ASN A 101 3.26 -21.35 -3.76
N SER A 102 3.08 -22.24 -2.78
CA SER A 102 3.82 -22.16 -1.50
C SER A 102 5.32 -22.00 -1.73
N GLY A 103 5.92 -21.00 -1.07
CA GLY A 103 7.33 -20.63 -1.24
C GLY A 103 7.68 -19.87 -2.53
N GLY A 104 6.73 -19.61 -3.42
CA GLY A 104 6.87 -18.66 -4.53
C GLY A 104 6.49 -17.23 -4.11
N ILE A 105 7.03 -16.23 -4.79
CA ILE A 105 6.76 -14.81 -4.47
C ILE A 105 6.45 -14.04 -5.76
N LEU A 106 5.29 -13.37 -5.81
CA LEU A 106 5.03 -12.29 -6.77
C LEU A 106 5.22 -10.96 -6.05
N ALA A 107 6.24 -10.20 -6.43
CA ALA A 107 6.53 -8.89 -5.86
C ALA A 107 6.32 -7.80 -6.92
N PHE A 108 5.57 -6.75 -6.61
CA PHE A 108 5.50 -5.58 -7.49
C PHE A 108 6.79 -4.78 -7.37
N ASP A 109 7.37 -4.34 -8.49
CA ASP A 109 8.60 -3.55 -8.52
C ASP A 109 8.41 -2.23 -7.77
N ALA A 110 8.97 -2.17 -6.56
CA ALA A 110 8.81 -1.06 -5.63
C ALA A 110 9.20 0.31 -6.19
N SER A 111 10.01 0.34 -7.26
CA SER A 111 10.49 1.57 -7.90
C SER A 111 9.57 2.12 -8.99
N LYS A 112 8.45 1.45 -9.31
CA LYS A 112 7.62 1.75 -10.48
C LYS A 112 6.14 1.92 -10.14
N THR A 113 5.44 2.68 -10.98
CA THR A 113 3.98 2.68 -11.02
C THR A 113 3.52 1.55 -11.94
N VAL A 114 2.72 0.63 -11.40
CA VAL A 114 2.38 -0.65 -12.05
C VAL A 114 0.90 -0.99 -11.86
N THR A 115 0.27 -1.57 -12.88
CA THR A 115 -1.13 -2.04 -12.85
C THR A 115 -1.22 -3.48 -13.35
N LEU A 116 -1.61 -4.40 -12.48
CA LEU A 116 -1.86 -5.79 -12.83
C LEU A 116 -3.37 -6.03 -12.92
N GLN A 117 -3.84 -6.52 -14.06
CA GLN A 117 -5.25 -6.83 -14.31
C GLN A 117 -5.48 -8.33 -14.43
N SER A 118 -6.54 -8.84 -13.81
CA SER A 118 -6.92 -10.27 -13.82
C SER A 118 -8.41 -10.42 -14.14
N SER A 119 -8.78 -11.26 -15.11
CA SER A 119 -10.20 -11.55 -15.43
C SER A 119 -10.80 -12.72 -14.63
N GLN A 120 -9.96 -13.46 -13.90
CA GLN A 120 -10.28 -14.57 -13.02
C GLN A 120 -9.48 -14.44 -11.70
N ASN A 121 -9.52 -15.49 -10.89
CA ASN A 121 -8.90 -15.52 -9.56
C ASN A 121 -7.38 -15.30 -9.56
N ILE A 122 -6.91 -14.68 -8.48
CA ILE A 122 -5.53 -14.76 -8.02
C ILE A 122 -5.52 -15.62 -6.76
N VAL A 123 -4.80 -16.73 -6.78
CA VAL A 123 -4.68 -17.67 -5.64
C VAL A 123 -3.27 -17.64 -5.08
N VAL A 124 -3.16 -17.34 -3.79
CA VAL A 124 -1.91 -17.12 -3.06
C VAL A 124 -1.73 -18.22 -2.01
N GLN A 125 -0.79 -19.13 -2.26
CA GLN A 125 -0.23 -20.09 -1.29
C GLN A 125 1.18 -19.71 -0.85
N GLY A 126 1.91 -18.93 -1.67
CA GLY A 126 3.17 -18.28 -1.35
C GLY A 126 2.97 -16.84 -0.86
N GLU A 127 3.73 -15.89 -1.38
CA GLU A 127 3.62 -14.47 -1.00
C GLU A 127 3.23 -13.57 -2.18
N LEU A 128 2.23 -12.69 -1.96
CA LEU A 128 1.95 -11.54 -2.81
C LEU A 128 2.43 -10.28 -2.10
N ARG A 129 3.48 -9.64 -2.65
CA ARG A 129 4.12 -8.46 -2.07
C ARG A 129 3.83 -7.21 -2.91
N ILE A 130 3.18 -6.23 -2.30
CA ILE A 130 2.85 -4.95 -2.93
C ILE A 130 3.33 -3.81 -2.01
N ARG A 131 4.57 -3.37 -2.23
CA ARG A 131 5.26 -2.38 -1.39
C ARG A 131 6.00 -1.34 -2.24
N PRO A 132 5.33 -0.29 -2.75
CA PRO A 132 6.01 0.83 -3.40
C PRO A 132 6.99 1.52 -2.45
N ASN A 133 8.15 1.96 -2.95
CA ASN A 133 9.18 2.61 -2.13
C ASN A 133 8.92 4.10 -1.88
N SER A 134 7.89 4.69 -2.50
CA SER A 134 7.49 6.08 -2.30
C SER A 134 5.98 6.27 -2.49
N ALA A 135 5.45 7.37 -1.97
CA ALA A 135 4.05 7.77 -2.16
C ALA A 135 3.71 8.11 -3.63
N SER A 136 4.70 8.43 -4.47
CA SER A 136 4.47 8.74 -5.89
C SER A 136 4.33 7.50 -6.77
N GLN A 137 4.80 6.33 -6.32
CA GLN A 137 4.61 5.08 -7.05
C GLN A 137 3.27 4.44 -6.71
N ILE A 138 2.43 4.24 -7.73
CA ILE A 138 1.09 3.68 -7.59
C ILE A 138 1.11 2.22 -8.01
N HIS A 139 0.80 1.32 -7.10
CA HIS A 139 0.64 -0.11 -7.34
C HIS A 139 -0.85 -0.45 -7.34
N THR A 140 -1.37 -0.93 -8.47
CA THR A 140 -2.79 -1.33 -8.59
C THR A 140 -2.91 -2.79 -8.96
N LEU A 141 -3.68 -3.54 -8.18
CA LEU A 141 -4.22 -4.85 -8.56
C LEU A 141 -5.70 -4.70 -8.88
N ARG A 142 -6.11 -4.96 -10.12
CA ARG A 142 -7.50 -4.78 -10.59
C ARG A 142 -8.07 -6.09 -11.13
N PHE A 143 -9.27 -6.43 -10.69
CA PHE A 143 -10.05 -7.53 -11.26
C PHE A 143 -11.03 -6.95 -12.30
N VAL A 144 -11.04 -7.53 -13.49
CA VAL A 144 -11.80 -7.07 -14.67
C VAL A 144 -12.75 -8.16 -15.18
N ASP A 145 -13.65 -7.83 -16.10
CA ASP A 145 -14.62 -8.76 -16.73
C ASP A 145 -15.49 -9.56 -15.74
N ILE A 146 -15.65 -9.04 -14.52
CA ILE A 146 -16.38 -9.70 -13.43
C ILE A 146 -17.88 -9.68 -13.72
N ASN A 147 -18.50 -10.87 -13.74
CA ASN A 147 -19.94 -11.02 -13.77
C ASN A 147 -20.45 -11.49 -12.40
N GLU A 148 -20.94 -10.58 -11.57
CA GLU A 148 -21.42 -10.87 -10.21
C GLU A 148 -22.56 -11.93 -10.19
N LYS A 149 -23.31 -12.12 -11.29
CA LYS A 149 -24.35 -13.15 -11.40
C LYS A 149 -23.80 -14.58 -11.36
N ASN A 150 -22.54 -14.77 -11.75
CA ASN A 150 -21.91 -16.10 -11.77
C ASN A 150 -21.47 -16.56 -10.38
N PHE A 151 -21.32 -15.64 -9.42
CA PHE A 151 -20.76 -15.95 -8.11
C PHE A 151 -21.66 -16.92 -7.34
N VAL A 152 -21.05 -17.92 -6.75
CA VAL A 152 -21.72 -18.93 -5.92
C VAL A 152 -21.82 -18.41 -4.48
N GLY A 153 -20.68 -18.00 -3.90
CA GLY A 153 -20.56 -17.70 -2.47
C GLY A 153 -20.43 -18.94 -1.59
N GLY A 154 -20.12 -18.74 -0.31
CA GLY A 154 -19.90 -19.80 0.67
C GLY A 154 -18.67 -20.68 0.38
N GLY A 155 -18.49 -21.73 1.19
CA GLY A 155 -17.36 -22.65 1.07
C GLY A 155 -16.00 -22.07 1.49
N MET A 156 -15.01 -22.95 1.58
CA MET A 156 -13.63 -22.65 1.99
C MET A 156 -12.66 -22.56 0.80
N ASP A 157 -12.96 -23.28 -0.28
CA ASP A 157 -12.06 -23.45 -1.43
C ASP A 157 -12.26 -22.37 -2.51
N PRO A 158 -11.19 -21.98 -3.25
CA PRO A 158 -11.30 -21.08 -4.39
C PRO A 158 -12.26 -21.58 -5.47
N LEU A 159 -13.32 -20.81 -5.74
CA LEU A 159 -14.29 -21.10 -6.80
C LEU A 159 -13.99 -20.28 -8.05
N ALA A 160 -13.89 -20.94 -9.21
CA ALA A 160 -13.54 -20.28 -10.49
C ALA A 160 -14.52 -19.18 -10.93
N SER A 161 -15.77 -19.26 -10.49
CA SER A 161 -16.84 -18.26 -10.69
C SER A 161 -16.67 -17.00 -9.84
N ASP A 162 -16.01 -17.12 -8.69
CA ASP A 162 -16.01 -16.14 -7.63
C ASP A 162 -14.74 -15.30 -7.70
N VAL A 163 -14.62 -14.53 -8.79
CA VAL A 163 -13.43 -13.78 -9.19
C VAL A 163 -12.93 -12.85 -8.08
N GLY A 164 -11.76 -13.15 -7.53
CA GLY A 164 -11.08 -12.28 -6.57
C GLY A 164 -9.74 -12.80 -6.08
N LEU A 165 -9.28 -12.23 -4.96
CA LEU A 165 -8.00 -12.55 -4.33
C LEU A 165 -8.23 -13.60 -3.23
N TRP A 166 -7.72 -14.80 -3.47
CA TRP A 166 -7.81 -15.94 -2.57
C TRP A 166 -6.46 -16.18 -1.91
N VAL A 167 -6.39 -16.15 -0.59
CA VAL A 167 -5.19 -16.39 0.21
C VAL A 167 -5.43 -17.64 1.03
N VAL A 168 -4.70 -18.72 0.76
CA VAL A 168 -5.04 -20.05 1.29
C VAL A 168 -3.80 -20.78 1.82
N ALA A 169 -4.00 -21.61 2.85
CA ALA A 169 -2.93 -22.34 3.51
C ALA A 169 -1.79 -21.40 3.98
N THR A 170 -0.57 -21.57 3.48
CA THR A 170 0.59 -20.73 3.83
C THR A 170 0.62 -19.35 3.14
N GLY A 171 -0.46 -19.00 2.43
CA GLY A 171 -0.57 -17.75 1.68
C GLY A 171 -0.37 -16.50 2.53
N ARG A 172 0.46 -15.57 2.05
CA ARG A 172 0.75 -14.31 2.73
C ARG A 172 0.54 -13.12 1.80
N LEU A 173 -0.20 -12.13 2.29
CA LEU A 173 -0.27 -10.78 1.76
C LEU A 173 0.72 -9.89 2.52
N ASP A 174 1.64 -9.29 1.78
CA ASP A 174 2.59 -8.28 2.26
C ASP A 174 2.34 -6.97 1.49
N ILE A 175 1.26 -6.29 1.87
CA ILE A 175 0.68 -5.16 1.16
C ILE A 175 0.81 -3.92 2.03
N VAL A 176 1.72 -3.01 1.67
CA VAL A 176 2.02 -1.80 2.46
C VAL A 176 2.18 -0.61 1.53
N GLY A 177 1.18 0.28 1.55
CA GLY A 177 1.25 1.60 0.93
C GLY A 177 1.96 2.64 1.80
N ALA A 178 2.20 3.81 1.22
CA ALA A 178 2.75 4.95 1.94
C ALA A 178 1.76 5.41 3.05
N GLU A 179 2.31 5.76 4.21
CA GLU A 179 1.51 6.21 5.34
C GLU A 179 0.71 7.47 5.02
N LYS A 180 -0.54 7.50 5.50
CA LYS A 180 -1.46 8.60 5.28
C LYS A 180 -2.48 8.66 6.40
N THR A 181 -2.75 9.86 6.92
CA THR A 181 -3.84 10.07 7.89
C THR A 181 -5.17 9.70 7.22
N SER A 182 -5.77 8.57 7.58
CA SER A 182 -6.98 8.08 6.91
C SER A 182 -8.16 9.04 7.06
N TRP A 183 -8.28 9.62 8.25
CA TRP A 183 -9.30 10.59 8.59
C TRP A 183 -8.83 11.43 9.79
N THR A 184 -9.40 12.61 9.95
CA THR A 184 -9.25 13.49 11.11
C THR A 184 -10.49 14.38 11.22
N ARG A 185 -10.50 15.43 12.03
CA ARG A 185 -11.63 16.35 12.20
C ARG A 185 -11.29 17.77 11.78
N VAL A 186 -12.29 18.51 11.31
CA VAL A 186 -12.18 19.96 11.08
C VAL A 186 -12.14 20.73 12.41
N THR A 187 -11.65 21.98 12.39
CA THR A 187 -11.64 22.85 13.58
C THR A 187 -12.98 23.53 13.85
N ASP A 188 -13.77 23.81 12.81
CA ASP A 188 -15.02 24.56 12.90
C ASP A 188 -15.98 24.17 11.75
N THR A 189 -17.16 24.79 11.72
CA THR A 189 -18.17 24.64 10.68
C THR A 189 -17.61 24.89 9.29
N VAL A 190 -17.83 23.96 8.36
CA VAL A 190 -17.61 24.17 6.93
C VAL A 190 -18.94 24.50 6.29
N ALA A 191 -19.07 25.73 5.78
CA ALA A 191 -20.32 26.24 5.23
C ALA A 191 -20.44 25.98 3.73
N ALA A 192 -21.65 26.01 3.21
CA ALA A 192 -21.90 26.08 1.78
C ALA A 192 -21.20 27.32 1.19
N GLY A 193 -20.51 27.15 0.05
CA GLY A 193 -19.66 28.17 -0.57
C GLY A 193 -18.20 28.15 -0.08
N SER A 194 -17.85 27.45 1.00
CA SER A 194 -16.45 27.30 1.44
C SER A 194 -15.64 26.50 0.40
N ALA A 195 -14.51 27.05 -0.05
CA ALA A 195 -13.55 26.37 -0.94
C ALA A 195 -12.28 25.89 -0.19
N SER A 196 -12.25 26.05 1.12
CA SER A 196 -11.21 25.54 2.03
C SER A 196 -11.75 25.34 3.43
N PHE A 197 -11.03 24.58 4.24
CA PHE A 197 -11.30 24.34 5.66
C PHE A 197 -9.99 24.04 6.41
N SER A 198 -10.05 24.07 7.74
CA SER A 198 -8.90 23.75 8.60
C SER A 198 -9.16 22.48 9.41
N LEU A 199 -8.13 21.66 9.54
CA LEU A 199 -8.10 20.43 10.32
C LEU A 199 -7.56 20.68 11.74
N LYS A 200 -7.97 19.85 12.70
CA LYS A 200 -7.45 19.92 14.09
C LYS A 200 -5.96 19.66 14.16
N GLU A 201 -5.44 18.84 13.25
CA GLU A 201 -4.05 18.42 13.17
C GLU A 201 -3.58 18.51 11.70
N THR A 202 -2.27 18.65 11.48
CA THR A 202 -1.69 18.60 10.13
C THR A 202 -1.72 17.16 9.62
N PRO A 203 -2.41 16.86 8.51
CA PRO A 203 -2.57 15.48 8.04
C PRO A 203 -1.28 14.97 7.36
N ILE A 204 -0.91 13.73 7.67
CA ILE A 204 0.20 13.03 7.03
C ILE A 204 -0.23 12.59 5.62
N GLY A 205 0.58 12.89 4.62
CA GLY A 205 0.46 12.36 3.25
C GLY A 205 -0.73 12.86 2.41
N TRP A 206 -1.48 13.86 2.88
CA TRP A 206 -2.54 14.51 2.07
C TRP A 206 -1.92 15.44 1.04
N ALA A 207 -2.41 15.39 -0.20
CA ALA A 207 -1.85 16.14 -1.32
C ALA A 207 -2.93 16.59 -2.32
N ALA A 208 -2.57 17.54 -3.20
CA ALA A 208 -3.41 17.93 -4.32
C ALA A 208 -3.73 16.72 -5.22
N GLY A 209 -4.98 16.60 -5.65
CA GLY A 209 -5.49 15.43 -6.39
C GLY A 209 -6.07 14.31 -5.52
N ASP A 210 -5.99 14.40 -4.19
CA ASP A 210 -6.66 13.44 -3.31
C ASP A 210 -8.19 13.59 -3.31
N GLU A 211 -8.92 12.48 -3.36
CA GLU A 211 -10.34 12.44 -3.03
C GLU A 211 -10.52 12.41 -1.51
N ILE A 212 -11.20 13.42 -0.99
CA ILE A 212 -11.66 13.49 0.41
C ILE A 212 -13.17 13.46 0.47
N VAL A 213 -13.72 13.09 1.64
CA VAL A 213 -15.13 13.27 1.96
C VAL A 213 -15.23 14.03 3.27
N LEU A 214 -16.12 15.02 3.32
CA LEU A 214 -16.51 15.67 4.56
C LEU A 214 -17.83 15.05 5.05
N VAL A 215 -17.86 14.69 6.33
CA VAL A 215 -18.96 13.95 6.96
C VAL A 215 -20.00 14.93 7.55
N PRO A 216 -21.31 14.74 7.32
CA PRO A 216 -22.35 15.60 7.90
C PRO A 216 -22.49 15.36 9.40
N THR A 217 -22.69 16.43 10.16
CA THR A 217 -22.90 16.38 11.62
C THR A 217 -24.36 16.60 12.02
N ASN A 218 -25.24 16.96 11.08
CA ASN A 218 -26.65 17.19 11.37
C ASN A 218 -27.39 15.89 11.74
N LYS A 219 -28.49 16.05 12.49
CA LYS A 219 -29.39 14.93 12.82
C LYS A 219 -30.12 14.42 11.57
N PRO A 220 -30.34 13.09 11.45
CA PRO A 220 -31.32 12.53 10.54
C PRO A 220 -32.72 13.11 10.70
N SER A 221 -33.39 13.29 9.55
CA SER A 221 -34.83 13.46 9.51
C SER A 221 -35.50 12.16 9.97
N ILE A 222 -36.32 12.26 11.02
CA ILE A 222 -37.00 11.12 11.62
C ILE A 222 -38.01 10.50 10.65
N ASN A 223 -37.92 9.18 10.49
CA ASN A 223 -38.97 8.27 10.03
C ASN A 223 -39.55 8.49 8.61
N THR A 224 -38.78 8.13 7.56
CA THR A 224 -39.30 8.00 6.18
C THR A 224 -38.77 6.75 5.45
N LEU A 225 -39.03 5.55 6.00
CA LEU A 225 -39.29 4.40 5.12
C LEU A 225 -40.66 4.61 4.47
N VAL A 226 -40.71 5.38 3.38
CA VAL A 226 -41.94 5.49 2.60
C VAL A 226 -42.07 4.20 1.80
N TRP A 227 -43.09 3.41 2.14
CA TRP A 227 -43.57 2.36 1.27
C TRP A 227 -44.07 3.01 -0.03
N ASP A 228 -43.44 2.68 -1.16
CA ASP A 228 -43.82 3.19 -2.47
C ASP A 228 -44.67 2.13 -3.19
N ASP A 229 -45.99 2.35 -3.18
CA ASP A 229 -46.96 1.49 -3.88
C ASP A 229 -46.66 1.35 -5.38
N ALA A 230 -45.96 2.32 -6.00
CA ALA A 230 -45.60 2.27 -7.41
C ALA A 230 -44.41 1.34 -7.72
N SER A 231 -43.57 1.02 -6.72
CA SER A 231 -42.42 0.10 -6.88
C SER A 231 -42.48 -1.14 -5.99
N ASN A 232 -43.54 -1.28 -5.16
CA ASN A 232 -43.71 -2.37 -4.19
C ASN A 232 -42.45 -2.59 -3.33
N SER A 233 -41.87 -1.47 -2.88
CA SER A 233 -40.62 -1.44 -2.12
C SER A 233 -40.59 -0.24 -1.19
N HIS A 234 -39.79 -0.32 -0.12
CA HIS A 234 -39.47 0.87 0.66
C HIS A 234 -38.48 1.73 -0.14
N LYS A 235 -38.87 2.96 -0.46
CA LYS A 235 -37.92 3.96 -0.94
C LYS A 235 -37.12 4.48 0.23
N ASP A 236 -35.82 4.20 0.21
CA ASP A 236 -34.87 4.94 1.02
C ASP A 236 -34.71 6.36 0.45
N LEU A 237 -35.58 7.26 0.90
CA LEU A 237 -35.52 8.69 0.58
C LEU A 237 -34.38 9.39 1.31
N TYR A 238 -33.67 8.68 2.18
CA TYR A 238 -32.73 9.25 3.11
C TYR A 238 -31.31 9.11 2.54
N ARG A 239 -30.94 9.96 1.59
CA ARG A 239 -29.53 10.16 1.23
C ARG A 239 -28.97 11.41 1.90
N PRO A 240 -27.99 11.27 2.81
CA PRO A 240 -27.34 12.39 3.48
C PRO A 240 -26.43 13.14 2.51
N ASN A 241 -26.29 14.46 2.73
CA ASN A 241 -25.44 15.33 1.93
C ASN A 241 -23.95 15.18 2.30
N PHE A 242 -23.38 13.98 2.16
CA PHE A 242 -21.92 13.79 2.22
C PHE A 242 -21.27 14.48 1.04
N GLU A 243 -20.15 15.17 1.27
CA GLU A 243 -19.51 15.98 0.25
C GLU A 243 -18.13 15.44 -0.08
N GLN A 244 -18.05 14.62 -1.13
CA GLN A 244 -16.80 14.21 -1.75
C GLN A 244 -16.21 15.37 -2.56
N ARG A 245 -14.91 15.65 -2.38
CA ARG A 245 -14.17 16.73 -3.04
C ARG A 245 -12.77 16.27 -3.40
N THR A 246 -12.16 16.93 -4.38
CA THR A 246 -10.73 16.75 -4.66
C THR A 246 -9.94 17.86 -3.97
N ILE A 247 -8.84 17.54 -3.30
CA ILE A 247 -7.92 18.54 -2.75
C ILE A 247 -7.25 19.32 -3.88
N SER A 248 -7.22 20.65 -3.80
CA SER A 248 -6.47 21.54 -4.69
C SER A 248 -5.11 21.95 -4.10
N SER A 249 -5.00 22.09 -2.79
CA SER A 249 -3.73 22.25 -2.06
C SER A 249 -3.85 21.96 -0.57
N VAL A 250 -2.72 21.69 0.08
CA VAL A 250 -2.58 21.51 1.54
C VAL A 250 -1.46 22.44 2.03
N ASN A 251 -1.68 23.14 3.14
CA ASN A 251 -0.68 23.98 3.81
C ASN A 251 -0.85 23.88 5.32
N GLY A 252 0.02 23.10 5.98
CA GLY A 252 -0.18 22.69 7.37
C GLY A 252 -1.52 21.96 7.52
N SER A 253 -2.34 22.37 8.49
CA SER A 253 -3.70 21.85 8.66
C SER A 253 -4.76 22.49 7.77
N SER A 254 -4.41 23.46 6.92
CA SER A 254 -5.36 24.08 5.97
C SER A 254 -5.44 23.28 4.68
N VAL A 255 -6.66 22.96 4.25
CA VAL A 255 -6.95 22.18 3.04
C VAL A 255 -7.86 23.02 2.13
N ALA A 256 -7.41 23.25 0.89
CA ALA A 256 -8.22 23.81 -0.17
C ALA A 256 -8.76 22.70 -1.09
N VAL A 257 -9.96 22.90 -1.63
CA VAL A 257 -10.64 21.94 -2.53
C VAL A 257 -10.82 22.50 -3.93
N SER A 258 -11.04 21.61 -4.91
CA SER A 258 -11.23 21.95 -6.34
C SER A 258 -12.58 22.61 -6.64
N SER A 259 -13.58 22.39 -5.78
CA SER A 259 -14.91 23.00 -5.86
C SER A 259 -15.46 23.24 -4.46
N ALA A 260 -16.22 24.32 -4.30
CA ALA A 260 -16.78 24.68 -3.00
C ALA A 260 -17.76 23.63 -2.46
N PHE A 261 -17.90 23.55 -1.13
CA PHE A 261 -18.96 22.79 -0.47
C PHE A 261 -20.34 23.37 -0.80
N THR A 262 -21.35 22.52 -0.87
CA THR A 262 -22.69 22.84 -1.38
C THR A 262 -23.71 22.96 -0.26
N TYR A 263 -23.51 22.25 0.86
CA TYR A 263 -24.52 22.06 1.89
C TYR A 263 -24.05 22.54 3.27
N ASN A 264 -24.96 23.17 4.03
CA ASN A 264 -24.71 23.64 5.39
C ASN A 264 -24.87 22.52 6.44
N VAL A 265 -24.28 21.35 6.20
CA VAL A 265 -24.46 20.13 7.02
C VAL A 265 -23.23 19.74 7.86
N HIS A 266 -22.09 20.37 7.60
CA HIS A 266 -20.81 20.11 8.28
C HIS A 266 -20.60 21.09 9.44
N GLN A 267 -21.56 21.12 10.37
CA GLN A 267 -21.63 22.12 11.43
C GLN A 267 -20.78 21.74 12.65
N LYS A 268 -20.19 22.74 13.31
CA LYS A 268 -19.66 22.60 14.67
C LYS A 268 -20.83 22.48 15.65
N VAL A 269 -21.00 21.31 16.25
CA VAL A 269 -22.07 21.02 17.21
C VAL A 269 -21.55 21.34 18.61
N VAL A 270 -22.01 22.46 19.17
CA VAL A 270 -21.68 22.87 20.55
C VAL A 270 -22.79 22.40 21.47
N SER A 271 -22.49 21.51 22.42
CA SER A 271 -23.44 21.19 23.50
C SER A 271 -23.35 22.24 24.62
N PRO A 272 -24.45 22.62 25.30
CA PRO A 272 -24.43 23.72 26.27
C PRO A 272 -23.53 23.52 27.49
N ASP A 273 -23.31 22.27 27.93
CA ASP A 273 -22.55 21.93 29.14
C ASP A 273 -21.66 20.69 28.96
N GLY A 274 -21.17 20.47 27.73
CA GLY A 274 -20.48 19.25 27.32
C GLY A 274 -19.44 19.47 26.21
N PRO A 275 -19.16 18.42 25.41
CA PRO A 275 -18.22 18.48 24.30
C PRO A 275 -18.66 19.43 23.19
N THR A 276 -17.70 19.77 22.34
CA THR A 276 -17.93 20.39 21.03
C THR A 276 -17.44 19.46 19.93
N TRP A 277 -18.34 19.04 19.05
CA TRP A 277 -18.06 18.16 17.93
C TRP A 277 -17.97 18.94 16.62
N THR A 278 -17.28 18.35 15.65
CA THR A 278 -16.85 18.95 14.38
C THR A 278 -16.72 17.84 13.36
N ALA A 279 -17.13 18.09 12.11
CA ALA A 279 -17.13 17.11 11.04
C ALA A 279 -15.80 16.36 10.87
N GLU A 280 -15.89 15.06 10.66
CA GLU A 280 -14.81 14.20 10.21
C GLU A 280 -14.52 14.49 8.74
N ALA A 281 -13.24 14.62 8.41
CA ALA A 281 -12.73 14.70 7.03
C ALA A 281 -11.87 13.46 6.78
N LEU A 282 -12.28 12.63 5.82
CA LEU A 282 -11.63 11.36 5.47
C LEU A 282 -11.01 11.44 4.07
N ASN A 283 -9.90 10.72 3.86
CA ASN A 283 -9.14 10.72 2.61
C ASN A 283 -9.11 9.31 2.01
N LEU A 284 -9.70 9.17 0.82
CA LEU A 284 -9.92 7.89 0.15
C LEU A 284 -8.70 7.40 -0.64
N ASN A 285 -7.74 8.29 -0.91
CA ASN A 285 -6.62 7.99 -1.80
C ASN A 285 -5.52 7.20 -1.08
N ARG A 286 -5.09 6.09 -1.68
CA ARG A 286 -3.83 5.41 -1.37
C ARG A 286 -3.06 5.12 -2.67
N ASN A 287 -1.74 4.97 -2.53
CA ASN A 287 -0.87 4.59 -3.63
C ASN A 287 -0.84 3.06 -3.86
N VAL A 288 -1.30 2.26 -2.90
CA VAL A 288 -1.61 0.83 -3.11
C VAL A 288 -3.11 0.64 -3.26
N ARG A 289 -3.55 -0.07 -4.30
CA ARG A 289 -4.96 -0.22 -4.66
C ARG A 289 -5.29 -1.69 -5.00
N ILE A 290 -6.40 -2.20 -4.47
CA ILE A 290 -6.98 -3.50 -4.84
C ILE A 290 -8.43 -3.25 -5.20
N GLU A 291 -8.85 -3.55 -6.42
CA GLU A 291 -10.17 -3.10 -6.88
C GLU A 291 -10.83 -4.02 -7.91
N GLY A 292 -12.16 -4.03 -7.91
CA GLY A 292 -12.96 -4.50 -9.05
C GLY A 292 -13.13 -3.38 -10.08
N THR A 293 -14.30 -3.33 -10.72
CA THR A 293 -14.72 -2.22 -11.58
C THR A 293 -16.13 -1.78 -11.25
N ALA A 294 -16.56 -0.62 -11.77
CA ALA A 294 -17.95 -0.17 -11.66
C ALA A 294 -18.97 -1.14 -12.32
N ALA A 295 -18.52 -2.05 -13.20
CA ALA A 295 -19.37 -3.06 -13.85
C ALA A 295 -19.44 -4.39 -13.08
N GLY A 296 -18.53 -4.63 -12.12
CA GLY A 296 -18.50 -5.85 -11.33
C GLY A 296 -17.46 -5.80 -10.21
N ARG A 297 -17.88 -6.19 -9.01
CA ARG A 297 -17.10 -6.14 -7.77
C ARG A 297 -16.33 -7.42 -7.48
N THR A 298 -15.16 -7.28 -6.86
CA THR A 298 -14.28 -8.38 -6.44
C THR A 298 -14.31 -8.60 -4.93
N HIS A 299 -13.50 -9.51 -4.40
CA HIS A 299 -13.39 -9.81 -2.97
C HIS A 299 -11.96 -10.19 -2.58
N ILE A 300 -11.66 -10.13 -1.27
CA ILE A 300 -10.46 -10.75 -0.70
C ILE A 300 -10.89 -11.79 0.33
N PHE A 301 -10.54 -13.05 0.06
CA PHE A 301 -10.83 -14.20 0.92
C PHE A 301 -9.53 -14.76 1.49
N ILE A 302 -9.40 -14.75 2.81
CA ILE A 302 -8.20 -15.18 3.54
C ILE A 302 -8.59 -16.38 4.39
N HIS A 303 -8.14 -17.55 3.98
CA HIS A 303 -8.21 -18.81 4.71
C HIS A 303 -6.78 -19.35 4.89
N ALA A 304 -5.96 -18.54 5.56
CA ALA A 304 -4.53 -18.76 5.71
C ALA A 304 -4.17 -19.06 7.16
N ASN A 305 -3.12 -19.87 7.36
CA ASN A 305 -2.59 -20.24 8.67
C ASN A 305 -1.38 -19.40 9.10
N VAL A 306 -1.18 -18.24 8.45
CA VAL A 306 -0.08 -17.30 8.74
C VAL A 306 -0.60 -15.86 8.81
N PRO A 307 0.07 -14.96 9.55
CA PRO A 307 -0.38 -13.58 9.72
C PRO A 307 -0.26 -12.76 8.44
N GLN A 308 -1.20 -11.82 8.26
CA GLN A 308 -1.31 -10.98 7.05
C GLN A 308 -0.91 -9.54 7.35
N THR A 309 -0.41 -8.81 6.34
CA THR A 309 -0.07 -7.39 6.45
C THR A 309 -0.77 -6.61 5.33
N LEU A 310 -1.84 -5.89 5.70
CA LEU A 310 -2.54 -4.94 4.83
C LEU A 310 -2.46 -3.55 5.49
N GLN A 311 -1.61 -2.69 4.96
CA GLN A 311 -1.41 -1.35 5.50
C GLN A 311 -1.53 -0.30 4.40
N ASN A 312 -2.26 0.78 4.69
CA ASN A 312 -2.41 1.95 3.83
C ASN A 312 -2.84 1.60 2.38
N ALA A 313 -3.71 0.61 2.19
CA ALA A 313 -4.28 0.25 0.89
C ALA A 313 -5.70 0.81 0.70
N ALA A 314 -6.05 1.17 -0.53
CA ALA A 314 -7.41 1.50 -0.92
C ALA A 314 -8.07 0.31 -1.62
N LEU A 315 -9.26 -0.05 -1.18
CA LEU A 315 -10.05 -1.19 -1.65
C LEU A 315 -11.37 -0.67 -2.22
N ARG A 316 -11.59 -0.84 -3.52
CA ARG A 316 -12.72 -0.22 -4.25
C ARG A 316 -13.47 -1.23 -5.11
N TYR A 317 -14.80 -1.09 -5.23
CA TYR A 317 -15.65 -2.04 -5.96
C TYR A 317 -15.44 -3.47 -5.43
N MET A 318 -15.65 -3.62 -4.13
CA MET A 318 -15.47 -4.86 -3.39
C MET A 318 -16.82 -5.40 -2.90
N GLY A 319 -16.90 -6.67 -2.51
CA GLY A 319 -18.11 -7.26 -1.93
C GLY A 319 -19.24 -7.40 -2.95
N PRO A 320 -19.21 -8.44 -3.81
CA PRO A 320 -20.21 -8.63 -4.86
C PRO A 320 -21.61 -8.96 -4.33
N ARG A 321 -22.62 -8.66 -5.13
CA ARG A 321 -24.04 -8.98 -4.91
C ARG A 321 -24.67 -9.60 -6.16
N LYS A 322 -25.68 -10.45 -5.98
CA LYS A 322 -26.44 -11.04 -7.09
C LYS A 322 -27.95 -10.99 -6.85
N ASP A 323 -28.72 -10.77 -7.90
CA ASP A 323 -30.15 -11.01 -7.89
C ASP A 323 -30.38 -12.52 -7.93
N GLN A 324 -30.79 -13.12 -6.80
CA GLN A 324 -30.95 -14.57 -6.67
C GLN A 324 -32.25 -15.08 -7.30
N ASP A 325 -33.28 -14.25 -7.31
CA ASP A 325 -34.67 -14.64 -7.64
C ASP A 325 -35.18 -14.02 -8.94
N GLY A 326 -34.43 -13.12 -9.56
CA GLY A 326 -34.82 -12.36 -10.75
C GLY A 326 -35.79 -11.21 -10.44
N ASN A 327 -35.82 -10.72 -9.20
CA ASN A 327 -36.76 -9.71 -8.72
C ASN A 327 -36.23 -8.26 -8.86
N GLY A 328 -35.01 -8.08 -9.37
CA GLY A 328 -34.35 -6.79 -9.57
C GLY A 328 -33.63 -6.24 -8.34
N ARG A 329 -33.75 -6.88 -7.17
CA ARG A 329 -32.97 -6.58 -5.97
C ARG A 329 -31.69 -7.40 -6.00
N THR A 330 -30.63 -6.92 -5.35
CA THR A 330 -29.36 -7.67 -5.28
C THR A 330 -29.05 -8.07 -3.85
N ASP A 331 -28.86 -9.37 -3.64
CA ASP A 331 -28.56 -9.97 -2.35
C ASP A 331 -27.05 -10.07 -2.16
N MET A 332 -26.62 -9.99 -0.90
CA MET A 332 -25.23 -10.23 -0.54
C MET A 332 -24.76 -11.62 -0.99
N ILE A 333 -23.51 -11.73 -1.43
CA ILE A 333 -22.89 -13.03 -1.69
C ILE A 333 -22.13 -13.48 -0.44
N ALA A 334 -22.57 -14.62 0.12
CA ALA A 334 -22.03 -15.20 1.34
C ALA A 334 -20.50 -15.37 1.26
N GLY A 335 -19.79 -14.85 2.26
CA GLY A 335 -18.33 -15.01 2.38
C GLY A 335 -17.49 -14.31 1.30
N ARG A 336 -18.05 -13.39 0.50
CA ARG A 336 -17.33 -12.58 -0.49
C ARG A 336 -17.42 -11.11 -0.08
N TYR A 337 -16.44 -10.67 0.70
CA TYR A 337 -16.39 -9.36 1.35
C TYR A 337 -15.13 -8.59 0.93
N ALA A 338 -14.97 -7.32 1.32
CA ALA A 338 -13.77 -6.57 0.92
C ALA A 338 -12.49 -7.11 1.53
N ILE A 339 -12.52 -7.45 2.83
CA ILE A 339 -11.47 -8.17 3.54
C ILE A 339 -12.16 -9.22 4.41
N HIS A 340 -12.01 -10.50 4.07
CA HIS A 340 -12.60 -11.62 4.81
C HIS A 340 -11.51 -12.55 5.36
N PHE A 341 -11.20 -12.46 6.64
CA PHE A 341 -10.47 -13.52 7.35
C PHE A 341 -11.50 -14.59 7.74
N HIS A 342 -11.39 -15.77 7.14
CA HIS A 342 -12.38 -16.83 7.23
C HIS A 342 -11.76 -18.10 7.81
N HIS A 343 -12.16 -18.48 9.04
CA HIS A 343 -11.69 -19.69 9.72
C HIS A 343 -10.16 -19.78 9.83
N CYS A 344 -9.47 -18.64 9.95
CA CYS A 344 -8.01 -18.60 10.14
C CYS A 344 -7.59 -19.13 11.52
N ASN A 345 -8.50 -19.15 12.50
CA ASN A 345 -8.24 -19.49 13.90
C ASN A 345 -6.99 -18.72 14.40
N ASP A 346 -6.07 -19.39 15.11
CA ASP A 346 -4.83 -18.80 15.60
C ASP A 346 -3.83 -18.40 14.49
N GLY A 347 -4.04 -18.87 13.25
CA GLY A 347 -3.18 -18.53 12.11
C GLY A 347 -3.16 -17.03 11.77
N SER A 348 -4.20 -16.28 12.15
CA SER A 348 -4.26 -14.84 11.93
C SER A 348 -3.63 -13.99 13.05
N ILE A 349 -3.13 -14.60 14.14
CA ILE A 349 -2.59 -13.86 15.30
C ILE A 349 -1.42 -12.97 14.87
N GLY A 350 -1.50 -11.68 15.18
CA GLY A 350 -0.50 -10.68 14.79
C GLY A 350 -0.73 -10.05 13.42
N SER A 351 -1.80 -10.41 12.70
CA SER A 351 -2.16 -9.76 11.44
C SER A 351 -2.45 -8.27 11.66
N GLN A 352 -1.92 -7.43 10.77
CA GLN A 352 -2.07 -5.97 10.82
C GLN A 352 -2.94 -5.50 9.65
N VAL A 353 -4.06 -4.86 9.97
CA VAL A 353 -4.98 -4.22 9.02
C VAL A 353 -5.08 -2.75 9.42
N THR A 354 -4.16 -1.90 8.92
CA THR A 354 -4.00 -0.52 9.42
C THR A 354 -4.07 0.54 8.32
N GLY A 355 -4.79 1.63 8.56
CA GLY A 355 -4.78 2.79 7.66
C GLY A 355 -5.45 2.57 6.29
N ASN A 356 -6.15 1.45 6.11
CA ASN A 356 -6.80 1.09 4.85
C ASN A 356 -8.12 1.85 4.65
N VAL A 357 -8.57 1.95 3.40
CA VAL A 357 -9.88 2.50 3.05
C VAL A 357 -10.63 1.47 2.22
N VAL A 358 -11.77 0.99 2.70
CA VAL A 358 -12.74 0.26 1.88
C VAL A 358 -13.84 1.24 1.47
N TYR A 359 -14.12 1.33 0.17
CA TYR A 359 -15.22 2.17 -0.32
C TYR A 359 -15.91 1.68 -1.59
N GLN A 360 -17.16 2.09 -1.77
CA GLN A 360 -18.07 1.57 -2.81
C GLN A 360 -18.22 0.04 -2.69
N CYS A 361 -18.31 -0.45 -1.45
CA CYS A 361 -18.41 -1.87 -1.17
C CYS A 361 -19.87 -2.32 -1.26
N GLY A 362 -20.16 -3.34 -2.06
CA GLY A 362 -21.50 -3.91 -2.18
C GLY A 362 -21.91 -4.78 -0.99
N ASN A 363 -21.06 -4.93 0.03
CA ASN A 363 -21.29 -5.80 1.17
C ASN A 363 -20.38 -5.40 2.35
N HIS A 364 -20.32 -6.24 3.38
CA HIS A 364 -19.39 -6.10 4.51
C HIS A 364 -17.95 -5.77 4.09
N SER A 365 -17.28 -4.94 4.88
CA SER A 365 -15.96 -4.38 4.54
C SER A 365 -14.83 -5.12 5.25
N TYR A 366 -14.85 -5.14 6.58
CA TYR A 366 -13.82 -5.71 7.44
C TYR A 366 -14.44 -6.87 8.22
N VAL A 367 -14.21 -8.11 7.77
CA VAL A 367 -14.84 -9.31 8.32
C VAL A 367 -13.81 -10.31 8.83
N PRO A 368 -13.46 -10.23 10.12
CA PRO A 368 -12.84 -11.31 10.84
C PRO A 368 -13.90 -12.32 11.34
N HIS A 369 -13.97 -13.50 10.72
CA HIS A 369 -14.90 -14.59 11.03
C HIS A 369 -14.12 -15.86 11.43
N VAL A 370 -14.38 -16.40 12.62
CA VAL A 370 -13.67 -17.55 13.22
C VAL A 370 -12.14 -17.43 13.10
N SER A 371 -11.62 -16.26 13.46
CA SER A 371 -10.20 -15.88 13.36
C SER A 371 -9.75 -15.25 14.68
N ASN A 372 -8.46 -15.13 14.94
CA ASN A 372 -7.91 -14.69 16.23
C ASN A 372 -6.78 -13.65 16.09
N GLY A 373 -6.66 -12.72 17.04
CA GLY A 373 -5.51 -11.85 17.25
C GLY A 373 -5.21 -10.86 16.12
N ILE A 374 -6.24 -10.37 15.43
CA ILE A 374 -6.10 -9.40 14.33
C ILE A 374 -6.20 -7.97 14.89
N ASN A 375 -5.27 -7.10 14.51
CA ASN A 375 -5.33 -5.67 14.83
C ASN A 375 -5.90 -4.89 13.64
N MET A 376 -7.03 -4.20 13.84
CA MET A 376 -7.63 -3.31 12.84
C MET A 376 -7.66 -1.87 13.38
N SER A 377 -6.75 -1.04 12.87
CA SER A 377 -6.58 0.33 13.36
C SER A 377 -6.56 1.41 12.27
N ASN A 378 -7.08 2.60 12.58
CA ASN A 378 -7.06 3.76 11.68
C ASN A 378 -7.71 3.52 10.29
N ASN A 379 -8.58 2.50 10.14
CA ASN A 379 -9.21 2.19 8.86
C ASN A 379 -10.47 3.03 8.61
N VAL A 380 -10.89 3.12 7.35
CA VAL A 380 -12.12 3.79 6.93
C VAL A 380 -13.00 2.80 6.15
N ALA A 381 -14.29 2.74 6.49
CA ALA A 381 -15.33 2.21 5.62
C ALA A 381 -16.23 3.38 5.16
N TYR A 382 -16.38 3.58 3.85
CA TYR A 382 -17.18 4.67 3.28
C TYR A 382 -18.04 4.19 2.09
N ASP A 383 -19.32 4.59 2.01
CA ASP A 383 -20.22 4.17 0.91
C ASP A 383 -20.25 2.64 0.78
N CYS A 384 -20.64 1.98 1.87
CA CYS A 384 -20.63 0.52 2.01
C CYS A 384 -22.03 -0.02 2.31
N LEU A 385 -22.34 -1.21 1.82
CA LEU A 385 -23.60 -1.89 2.13
C LEU A 385 -23.42 -2.90 3.28
N GLU A 386 -24.50 -3.14 4.02
CA GLU A 386 -24.53 -4.01 5.21
C GLU A 386 -23.59 -3.54 6.34
N ILE A 387 -23.23 -4.44 7.25
CA ILE A 387 -22.40 -4.12 8.43
C ILE A 387 -20.94 -3.95 8.00
N ALA A 388 -20.36 -2.75 8.14
CA ALA A 388 -18.98 -2.50 7.70
C ALA A 388 -17.95 -3.35 8.45
N PHE A 389 -18.01 -3.41 9.78
CA PHE A 389 -17.12 -4.22 10.61
C PHE A 389 -17.89 -5.38 11.24
N TRP A 390 -17.62 -6.62 10.83
CA TRP A 390 -18.33 -7.80 11.31
C TRP A 390 -17.37 -8.77 12.00
N TRP A 391 -17.36 -8.74 13.33
CA TRP A 391 -16.77 -9.79 14.16
C TRP A 391 -17.88 -10.72 14.61
N ASP A 392 -17.75 -12.00 14.24
CA ASP A 392 -18.84 -12.98 14.30
C ASP A 392 -18.59 -14.07 15.36
N PHE A 393 -19.56 -14.99 15.51
CA PHE A 393 -19.46 -16.14 16.41
C PHE A 393 -18.13 -16.88 16.26
N GLY A 394 -17.44 -17.08 17.38
CA GLY A 394 -16.10 -17.70 17.43
C GLY A 394 -15.87 -18.42 18.76
N HIS A 395 -14.61 -18.70 19.08
CA HIS A 395 -14.22 -19.26 20.37
C HIS A 395 -13.98 -18.14 21.39
N LEU A 396 -14.20 -18.37 22.69
CA LEU A 396 -13.99 -17.33 23.72
C LEU A 396 -12.54 -16.84 23.84
N SER A 397 -11.58 -17.65 23.40
CA SER A 397 -10.16 -17.29 23.32
C SER A 397 -9.76 -16.54 22.05
N HIS A 398 -10.72 -16.27 21.16
CA HIS A 398 -10.47 -15.41 20.02
C HIS A 398 -10.62 -13.95 20.43
N SER A 399 -9.67 -13.12 20.00
CA SER A 399 -9.65 -11.68 20.25
C SER A 399 -9.58 -10.87 18.96
N ILE A 400 -10.11 -9.65 19.02
CA ILE A 400 -10.02 -8.65 17.97
C ILE A 400 -9.74 -7.27 18.58
N THR A 401 -8.90 -6.47 17.92
CA THR A 401 -8.67 -5.07 18.30
C THR A 401 -9.20 -4.15 17.21
N TRP A 402 -10.17 -3.29 17.57
CA TRP A 402 -10.72 -2.23 16.75
C TRP A 402 -10.38 -0.87 17.37
N ASN A 403 -9.39 -0.18 16.81
CA ASN A 403 -8.87 1.07 17.36
C ASN A 403 -8.92 2.24 16.34
N ASN A 404 -9.61 3.33 16.69
CA ASN A 404 -9.64 4.58 15.91
C ASN A 404 -10.10 4.40 14.44
N ASN A 405 -11.02 3.46 14.18
CA ASN A 405 -11.61 3.28 12.85
C ASN A 405 -12.78 4.26 12.64
N LEU A 406 -13.00 4.67 11.38
CA LEU A 406 -14.14 5.50 10.98
C LEU A 406 -15.06 4.72 10.04
N ILE A 407 -16.35 4.70 10.37
CA ILE A 407 -17.41 4.15 9.54
C ILE A 407 -18.33 5.30 9.13
N ALA A 408 -18.59 5.43 7.84
CA ALA A 408 -19.29 6.56 7.26
C ALA A 408 -20.19 6.11 6.09
N LEU A 409 -21.46 6.52 6.07
CA LEU A 409 -22.38 6.20 4.97
C LEU A 409 -22.55 4.68 4.76
N ASN A 410 -23.05 3.98 5.79
CA ASN A 410 -23.47 2.59 5.65
C ASN A 410 -24.95 2.50 5.25
N LEU A 411 -25.21 1.70 4.23
CA LEU A 411 -26.52 1.55 3.58
C LEU A 411 -26.92 0.07 3.53
N TYR A 412 -28.11 -0.22 3.02
CA TYR A 412 -28.63 -1.57 2.84
C TYR A 412 -29.45 -1.64 1.55
N VAL A 413 -29.81 -2.84 1.08
CA VAL A 413 -30.71 -3.01 -0.08
C VAL A 413 -32.12 -3.35 0.42
N PRO A 414 -33.13 -2.49 0.21
CA PRO A 414 -34.49 -2.77 0.65
C PRO A 414 -35.04 -4.09 0.09
N GLY A 415 -35.41 -5.00 0.98
CA GLY A 415 -36.01 -6.29 0.63
C GLY A 415 -35.06 -7.28 -0.04
N SER A 416 -33.75 -7.16 0.16
CA SER A 416 -32.79 -8.24 -0.10
C SER A 416 -32.89 -9.37 0.94
N LYS A 417 -32.38 -10.55 0.60
CA LYS A 417 -32.31 -11.72 1.49
C LYS A 417 -31.14 -11.68 2.45
N ASP A 418 -31.31 -12.35 3.58
CA ASP A 418 -30.24 -12.63 4.53
C ASP A 418 -29.40 -13.87 4.13
N MET A 419 -28.35 -14.14 4.91
CA MET A 419 -27.48 -15.32 4.77
C MET A 419 -28.20 -16.68 4.96
N ALA A 420 -29.42 -16.68 5.51
CA ALA A 420 -30.25 -17.88 5.67
C ALA A 420 -31.30 -18.02 4.54
N GLY A 421 -31.32 -17.11 3.57
CA GLY A 421 -32.24 -17.12 2.43
C GLY A 421 -33.63 -16.58 2.74
N ASN A 422 -33.84 -15.98 3.92
CA ASN A 422 -35.12 -15.37 4.28
C ASN A 422 -35.21 -13.95 3.70
N GLU A 423 -36.40 -13.54 3.26
CA GLU A 423 -36.68 -12.13 2.99
C GLU A 423 -36.57 -11.32 4.30
N SER A 424 -35.81 -10.22 4.27
CA SER A 424 -35.36 -9.53 5.48
C SER A 424 -36.49 -9.08 6.42
N GLY A 425 -36.57 -9.71 7.60
CA GLY A 425 -37.42 -9.27 8.72
C GLY A 425 -36.67 -8.90 10.01
N VAL A 426 -35.43 -9.35 10.25
CA VAL A 426 -34.79 -9.13 11.57
C VAL A 426 -33.24 -9.03 11.62
N LEU A 427 -32.45 -9.72 10.77
CA LEU A 427 -31.08 -10.11 11.17
C LEU A 427 -29.88 -9.34 10.59
N PHE A 428 -29.98 -8.71 9.42
CA PHE A 428 -28.87 -7.91 8.88
C PHE A 428 -29.39 -6.60 8.29
N THR A 429 -28.94 -5.48 8.86
CA THR A 429 -29.22 -4.12 8.39
C THR A 429 -27.90 -3.37 8.20
N GLY A 430 -27.92 -2.17 7.61
CA GLY A 430 -26.73 -1.34 7.35
C GLY A 430 -26.07 -0.76 8.61
N GLY A 431 -25.69 -1.61 9.56
CA GLY A 431 -25.06 -1.24 10.83
C GLY A 431 -23.59 -0.83 10.69
N GLY A 432 -23.01 -0.26 11.75
CA GLY A 432 -21.59 0.13 11.72
C GLY A 432 -20.65 -1.04 12.05
N MET A 433 -20.72 -1.49 13.30
CA MET A 433 -19.82 -2.50 13.87
C MET A 433 -20.64 -3.53 14.67
N LEU A 434 -20.54 -4.82 14.29
CA LEU A 434 -21.11 -5.94 15.05
C LEU A 434 -20.08 -6.49 16.04
N LEU A 435 -20.39 -6.36 17.33
CA LEU A 435 -19.52 -6.69 18.46
C LEU A 435 -19.83 -8.11 18.94
N GLY A 436 -19.18 -9.11 18.35
CA GLY A 436 -19.38 -10.52 18.66
C GLY A 436 -18.61 -11.10 19.86
N MET A 437 -18.51 -12.44 19.90
CA MET A 437 -17.96 -13.26 20.99
C MET A 437 -16.46 -13.07 21.27
N GLY A 438 -16.01 -13.40 22.48
CA GLY A 438 -14.60 -13.29 22.91
C GLY A 438 -14.47 -12.55 24.24
N ASP A 439 -13.44 -12.87 25.03
CA ASP A 439 -13.23 -12.23 26.34
C ASP A 439 -12.16 -11.10 26.32
N ASP A 440 -11.25 -11.08 25.34
CA ASP A 440 -10.16 -10.08 25.19
C ASP A 440 -10.43 -9.12 23.99
N ASN A 441 -11.69 -8.81 23.67
CA ASN A 441 -12.01 -7.94 22.54
C ASN A 441 -11.87 -6.46 22.90
N VAL A 442 -11.34 -5.64 22.00
CA VAL A 442 -11.09 -4.21 22.24
C VAL A 442 -11.79 -3.35 21.18
N ALA A 443 -12.55 -2.36 21.61
CA ALA A 443 -13.16 -1.33 20.76
C ALA A 443 -12.89 0.04 21.36
N MET A 444 -11.88 0.76 20.84
CA MET A 444 -11.46 2.06 21.38
C MET A 444 -11.43 3.16 20.32
N GLY A 445 -11.94 4.35 20.65
CA GLY A 445 -11.83 5.55 19.81
C GLY A 445 -12.54 5.48 18.44
N ASN A 446 -13.34 4.45 18.17
CA ASN A 446 -13.99 4.28 16.87
C ASN A 446 -15.11 5.30 16.70
N THR A 447 -15.27 5.81 15.49
CA THR A 447 -16.31 6.77 15.13
C THR A 447 -17.25 6.15 14.11
N VAL A 448 -18.55 6.10 14.41
CA VAL A 448 -19.59 5.59 13.50
C VAL A 448 -20.57 6.70 13.17
N VAL A 449 -20.63 7.03 11.89
CA VAL A 449 -21.50 8.07 11.35
C VAL A 449 -22.39 7.50 10.27
N TYR A 450 -23.68 7.77 10.39
CA TYR A 450 -24.67 7.36 9.40
C TYR A 450 -24.67 5.83 9.18
N ALA A 451 -25.14 5.12 10.18
CA ALA A 451 -25.45 3.70 10.15
C ALA A 451 -26.89 3.44 10.66
N GLY A 452 -27.43 2.29 10.29
CA GLY A 452 -28.75 1.80 10.69
C GLY A 452 -29.91 2.34 9.85
N VAL A 453 -29.76 2.50 8.54
CA VAL A 453 -30.91 2.75 7.65
C VAL A 453 -31.65 1.42 7.36
N GLY A 454 -32.98 1.44 7.18
CA GLY A 454 -33.80 0.22 6.97
C GLY A 454 -34.90 -0.06 7.99
N ASP A 455 -35.25 -1.32 8.25
CA ASP A 455 -36.27 -1.72 9.25
C ASP A 455 -35.77 -1.58 10.71
N THR A 456 -36.67 -1.15 11.58
CA THR A 456 -36.46 -0.71 12.97
C THR A 456 -35.86 -1.76 13.92
N SER A 457 -35.95 -3.05 13.59
CA SER A 457 -35.66 -4.16 14.51
C SER A 457 -34.16 -4.45 14.74
N GLY A 458 -33.29 -4.23 13.75
CA GLY A 458 -31.91 -4.80 13.71
C GLY A 458 -30.75 -3.82 13.51
N LYS A 459 -30.86 -2.56 13.96
CA LYS A 459 -29.96 -1.45 13.57
C LYS A 459 -29.08 -0.88 14.68
N GLY A 460 -27.85 -0.47 14.36
CA GLY A 460 -27.05 0.40 15.23
C GLY A 460 -25.72 0.82 14.61
N GLY A 461 -25.12 1.88 15.16
CA GLY A 461 -23.72 2.20 14.89
C GLY A 461 -22.80 1.15 15.52
N PHE A 462 -23.01 0.87 16.80
CA PHE A 462 -22.45 -0.27 17.53
C PHE A 462 -23.57 -1.26 17.87
N ILE A 463 -23.37 -2.54 17.60
CA ILE A 463 -24.41 -3.57 17.72
C ILE A 463 -23.89 -4.77 18.51
N TRP A 464 -24.61 -5.16 19.57
CA TRP A 464 -24.52 -6.48 20.19
C TRP A 464 -25.80 -7.27 19.90
N GLU A 465 -25.71 -8.35 19.12
CA GLU A 465 -26.85 -9.20 18.76
C GLU A 465 -27.09 -10.35 19.76
N ALA A 466 -28.29 -10.94 19.69
CA ALA A 466 -28.62 -12.15 20.45
C ALA A 466 -27.63 -13.30 20.15
N ASN A 467 -27.34 -14.09 21.19
CA ASN A 467 -26.48 -15.27 21.18
C ASN A 467 -24.98 -15.01 20.87
N ASN A 468 -24.59 -13.78 20.50
CA ASN A 468 -23.22 -13.42 20.10
C ASN A 468 -22.47 -12.77 21.28
N GLU A 469 -22.24 -13.52 22.35
CA GLU A 469 -21.78 -13.01 23.66
C GLU A 469 -20.25 -12.91 23.81
N GLY A 470 -19.75 -11.67 23.95
CA GLY A 470 -18.35 -11.38 24.27
C GLY A 470 -18.22 -10.13 25.14
N ILE A 471 -17.27 -10.11 26.07
CA ILE A 471 -16.92 -8.91 26.83
C ILE A 471 -15.96 -8.07 25.97
N TRP A 472 -16.18 -6.77 25.93
CA TRP A 472 -15.36 -5.83 25.18
C TRP A 472 -14.82 -4.75 26.11
N ASP A 473 -13.53 -4.46 26.00
CA ASP A 473 -12.94 -3.21 26.47
C ASP A 473 -13.40 -2.09 25.52
N PHE A 474 -14.53 -1.48 25.87
CA PHE A 474 -15.25 -0.53 25.03
C PHE A 474 -15.12 0.89 25.61
N GLU A 475 -14.25 1.72 25.01
CA GLU A 475 -13.87 3.02 25.56
C GLU A 475 -13.75 4.14 24.50
N ASN A 476 -14.20 5.36 24.85
CA ASN A 476 -14.02 6.60 24.07
C ASN A 476 -14.57 6.53 22.62
N ASN A 477 -15.56 5.67 22.37
CA ASN A 477 -16.20 5.54 21.05
C ASN A 477 -17.26 6.64 20.82
N LEU A 478 -17.44 7.03 19.56
CA LEU A 478 -18.38 8.06 19.13
C LEU A 478 -19.38 7.49 18.12
N ALA A 479 -20.67 7.73 18.32
CA ALA A 479 -21.71 7.45 17.34
C ALA A 479 -22.56 8.71 17.11
N HIS A 480 -22.58 9.26 15.89
CA HIS A 480 -23.45 10.39 15.57
C HIS A 480 -24.17 10.28 14.24
N SER A 481 -25.26 11.03 14.10
CA SER A 481 -26.08 11.06 12.89
C SER A 481 -26.58 9.68 12.40
N ASN A 482 -26.65 8.70 13.31
CA ASN A 482 -27.16 7.35 13.07
C ASN A 482 -28.68 7.26 13.33
N HIS A 483 -29.31 6.18 12.89
CA HIS A 483 -30.66 5.85 13.37
C HIS A 483 -30.64 5.39 14.83
N ILE A 484 -29.75 4.47 15.17
CA ILE A 484 -29.46 4.05 16.55
C ILE A 484 -27.95 4.16 16.76
N GLY A 485 -27.50 4.82 17.83
CA GLY A 485 -26.08 4.90 18.18
C GLY A 485 -25.53 3.54 18.65
N ILE A 486 -26.03 3.06 19.78
CA ILE A 486 -25.77 1.72 20.34
C ILE A 486 -27.07 0.91 20.34
N ARG A 487 -27.03 -0.32 19.83
CA ARG A 487 -28.09 -1.33 19.99
C ARG A 487 -27.57 -2.53 20.75
N VAL A 488 -28.29 -2.94 21.78
CA VAL A 488 -28.02 -4.15 22.57
C VAL A 488 -29.23 -5.08 22.56
N TRP A 489 -29.00 -6.32 22.14
CA TRP A 489 -29.99 -7.40 22.09
C TRP A 489 -29.48 -8.73 22.68
N GLN A 490 -28.42 -8.69 23.49
CA GLN A 490 -27.93 -9.84 24.27
C GLN A 490 -28.84 -10.14 25.49
N ASN A 491 -28.83 -11.38 25.97
CA ASN A 491 -29.50 -11.79 27.22
C ASN A 491 -28.45 -12.26 28.25
N THR A 492 -27.55 -11.36 28.63
CA THR A 492 -26.33 -11.65 29.39
C THR A 492 -26.40 -11.21 30.85
N VAL A 493 -25.85 -12.04 31.75
CA VAL A 493 -25.65 -11.74 33.17
C VAL A 493 -24.23 -11.26 33.50
N ARG A 494 -23.29 -11.34 32.54
CA ARG A 494 -21.95 -10.73 32.64
C ARG A 494 -22.10 -9.20 32.63
N ASN A 495 -21.33 -8.47 33.43
CA ASN A 495 -21.38 -7.00 33.41
C ASN A 495 -20.55 -6.44 32.25
N HIS A 496 -21.19 -5.94 31.20
CA HIS A 496 -20.52 -5.23 30.11
C HIS A 496 -20.33 -3.76 30.50
N THR A 497 -19.10 -3.25 30.42
CA THR A 497 -18.80 -1.85 30.79
C THR A 497 -18.57 -1.03 29.51
N VAL A 498 -19.33 0.05 29.36
CA VAL A 498 -19.24 1.00 28.23
C VAL A 498 -18.73 2.33 28.77
N PHE A 499 -17.49 2.68 28.47
CA PHE A 499 -16.81 3.83 29.07
C PHE A 499 -16.69 5.01 28.09
N HIS A 500 -17.06 6.21 28.55
CA HIS A 500 -16.97 7.45 27.77
C HIS A 500 -17.59 7.38 26.35
N GLN A 501 -18.73 6.70 26.19
CA GLN A 501 -19.46 6.76 24.93
C GLN A 501 -19.95 8.19 24.67
N GLU A 502 -19.68 8.72 23.49
CA GLU A 502 -20.31 9.95 23.01
C GLU A 502 -21.34 9.64 21.92
N CYS A 503 -22.50 10.28 22.03
CA CYS A 503 -23.65 10.05 21.18
C CYS A 503 -24.35 11.37 20.92
N TYR A 504 -24.20 11.95 19.73
CA TYR A 504 -24.88 13.21 19.38
C TYR A 504 -25.69 13.06 18.09
N ASN A 505 -26.80 13.78 17.95
CA ASN A 505 -27.61 13.85 16.73
C ASN A 505 -28.02 12.48 16.12
N ASN A 506 -28.00 11.37 16.86
CA ASN A 506 -28.63 10.10 16.44
C ASN A 506 -30.15 10.22 16.60
N VAL A 507 -30.98 9.55 15.79
CA VAL A 507 -32.45 9.50 16.03
C VAL A 507 -32.71 9.00 17.46
N ARG A 508 -32.12 7.84 17.77
CA ARG A 508 -32.00 7.28 19.11
C ARG A 508 -30.53 7.02 19.42
N HIS A 509 -30.06 7.36 20.61
CA HIS A 509 -28.68 7.13 20.98
C HIS A 509 -28.41 5.71 21.46
N LEU A 510 -29.33 5.14 22.25
CA LEU A 510 -29.20 3.81 22.84
C LEU A 510 -30.55 3.09 22.79
N PHE A 511 -30.53 1.83 22.37
CA PHE A 511 -31.66 0.91 22.40
C PHE A 511 -31.26 -0.41 23.07
N HIS A 512 -31.80 -0.66 24.27
CA HIS A 512 -31.53 -1.87 25.06
C HIS A 512 -32.76 -2.78 25.01
N GLY A 513 -32.83 -3.69 24.03
CA GLY A 513 -34.08 -4.34 23.62
C GLY A 513 -34.36 -5.75 24.16
N ALA A 514 -33.36 -6.41 24.76
CA ALA A 514 -33.46 -7.79 25.24
C ALA A 514 -33.71 -7.89 26.76
N TYR A 515 -34.28 -9.01 27.21
CA TYR A 515 -34.99 -9.13 28.50
C TYR A 515 -34.10 -9.22 29.74
N GLY A 516 -32.88 -9.75 29.64
CA GLY A 516 -31.96 -9.91 30.76
C GLY A 516 -30.59 -9.31 30.47
N ASN A 517 -30.20 -8.21 31.13
CA ASN A 517 -28.94 -7.52 30.84
C ASN A 517 -28.26 -6.94 32.08
N ALA A 518 -26.95 -7.10 32.17
CA ALA A 518 -26.07 -6.34 33.05
C ALA A 518 -25.12 -5.46 32.24
N TYR A 519 -25.45 -4.18 32.10
CA TYR A 519 -24.62 -3.20 31.41
C TYR A 519 -24.39 -1.98 32.31
N THR A 520 -23.14 -1.50 32.34
CA THR A 520 -22.73 -0.30 33.07
C THR A 520 -22.17 0.72 32.08
N TYR A 521 -22.94 1.76 31.78
CA TYR A 521 -22.50 2.92 31.01
C TYR A 521 -21.88 3.94 31.97
N ARG A 522 -20.64 4.36 31.74
CA ARG A 522 -19.91 5.23 32.67
C ARG A 522 -19.27 6.43 31.96
N GLY A 523 -19.60 7.63 32.43
CA GLY A 523 -19.24 8.89 31.79
C GLY A 523 -19.82 9.03 30.39
N GLY A 524 -19.22 9.90 29.57
CA GLY A 524 -19.71 10.15 28.21
C GLY A 524 -20.94 11.07 28.16
N TYR A 525 -21.46 11.27 26.94
CA TYR A 525 -22.41 12.33 26.65
C TYR A 525 -23.44 11.95 25.58
N PHE A 526 -24.71 12.22 25.86
CA PHE A 526 -25.85 11.93 24.98
C PHE A 526 -26.60 13.24 24.63
N TYR A 527 -26.54 13.69 23.38
CA TYR A 527 -27.04 15.01 22.93
C TYR A 527 -27.97 14.95 21.71
N ASP A 528 -29.18 15.50 21.83
CA ASP A 528 -30.19 15.54 20.75
C ASP A 528 -30.54 14.16 20.17
N GLY A 529 -31.16 13.32 20.99
CA GLY A 529 -31.70 12.03 20.62
C GLY A 529 -32.37 11.34 21.80
N GLU A 530 -33.17 10.33 21.49
CA GLU A 530 -33.90 9.53 22.49
C GLU A 530 -33.00 8.40 23.05
N ILE A 531 -33.30 7.90 24.24
CA ILE A 531 -32.76 6.64 24.77
C ILE A 531 -33.92 5.75 25.20
N GLU A 532 -33.88 4.47 24.83
CA GLU A 532 -34.88 3.48 25.21
C GLU A 532 -34.21 2.27 25.91
N VAL A 533 -34.66 1.97 27.12
CA VAL A 533 -34.20 0.83 27.93
C VAL A 533 -35.40 -0.08 28.22
N LYS A 534 -35.60 -1.06 27.34
CA LYS A 534 -36.56 -2.14 27.56
C LYS A 534 -36.04 -3.11 28.61
N ALA A 535 -34.75 -3.43 28.51
CA ALA A 535 -34.09 -4.47 29.29
C ALA A 535 -34.37 -4.44 30.80
N SER A 536 -34.65 -5.61 31.33
CA SER A 536 -34.62 -5.93 32.77
C SER A 536 -33.38 -6.81 33.02
N SER A 537 -33.16 -7.27 34.24
CA SER A 537 -32.13 -8.29 34.51
C SER A 537 -32.71 -9.46 35.30
N ALA A 538 -32.23 -10.66 34.97
CA ALA A 538 -32.45 -11.87 35.77
C ALA A 538 -31.57 -11.92 37.03
N ASN A 539 -30.62 -10.99 37.17
CA ASN A 539 -29.83 -10.76 38.38
C ASN A 539 -30.14 -9.35 38.95
N THR A 540 -29.64 -9.06 40.16
CA THR A 540 -29.92 -7.77 40.84
C THR A 540 -29.10 -6.58 40.31
N ALA A 541 -28.46 -6.68 39.14
CA ALA A 541 -27.58 -5.63 38.63
C ALA A 541 -28.32 -4.48 37.93
N GLY A 542 -29.34 -4.81 37.12
CA GLY A 542 -30.06 -3.86 36.24
C GLY A 542 -29.18 -3.26 35.14
N VAL A 543 -29.73 -2.32 34.37
CA VAL A 543 -28.93 -1.41 33.53
C VAL A 543 -28.48 -0.23 34.39
N ARG A 544 -27.20 0.14 34.30
CA ARG A 544 -26.58 1.18 35.12
C ARG A 544 -25.99 2.29 34.27
N PHE A 545 -26.17 3.52 34.74
CA PHE A 545 -25.56 4.72 34.19
C PHE A 545 -24.88 5.49 35.32
N GLU A 546 -23.55 5.65 35.25
CA GLU A 546 -22.74 6.33 36.27
C GLU A 546 -22.02 7.56 35.71
N SER A 547 -22.30 8.75 36.25
CA SER A 547 -21.74 10.05 35.82
C SER A 547 -21.95 10.39 34.34
N VAL A 548 -23.01 9.83 33.74
CA VAL A 548 -23.39 10.06 32.33
C VAL A 548 -24.16 11.37 32.20
N LYS A 549 -23.90 12.14 31.13
CA LYS A 549 -24.68 13.35 30.80
C LYS A 549 -25.69 13.07 29.69
N PHE A 550 -26.96 13.39 29.94
CA PHE A 550 -28.07 13.31 28.99
C PHE A 550 -28.64 14.71 28.74
N HIS A 551 -28.75 15.10 27.48
CA HIS A 551 -29.20 16.43 27.09
C HIS A 551 -30.13 16.38 25.86
N SER A 552 -31.44 16.45 26.10
CA SER A 552 -32.50 16.35 25.09
C SER A 552 -32.65 17.57 24.18
N ALA A 553 -31.77 18.57 24.30
CA ALA A 553 -31.63 19.72 23.39
C ALA A 553 -32.90 20.57 23.19
N GLY A 554 -33.84 20.52 24.14
CA GLY A 554 -35.15 21.18 24.07
C GLY A 554 -36.17 20.47 23.17
N LYS A 555 -35.83 19.29 22.61
CA LYS A 555 -36.58 18.64 21.52
C LYS A 555 -37.41 17.43 21.95
N TYR A 556 -37.01 16.72 23.01
CA TYR A 556 -37.69 15.50 23.48
C TYR A 556 -38.43 15.74 24.79
N PRO A 557 -39.60 15.10 25.00
CA PRO A 557 -40.31 15.14 26.29
C PRO A 557 -39.49 14.50 27.40
N HIS A 558 -38.63 13.53 27.07
CA HIS A 558 -37.82 12.76 28.00
C HIS A 558 -36.39 12.60 27.49
N CYS A 559 -35.43 12.39 28.41
CA CYS A 559 -34.10 11.90 28.05
C CYS A 559 -34.13 10.39 27.83
N ILE A 560 -34.85 9.66 28.69
CA ILE A 560 -34.88 8.20 28.70
C ILE A 560 -36.31 7.68 28.85
N ILE A 561 -36.65 6.66 28.07
CA ILE A 561 -37.87 5.86 28.22
C ILE A 561 -37.50 4.46 28.69
N ILE A 562 -38.05 4.05 29.82
CA ILE A 562 -37.98 2.68 30.33
C ILE A 562 -39.23 1.94 29.84
N THR A 563 -39.08 0.99 28.92
CA THR A 563 -40.20 0.25 28.30
C THR A 563 -40.44 -1.12 28.96
N ARG A 564 -41.57 -1.76 28.61
CA ARG A 564 -42.09 -3.01 29.22
C ARG A 564 -41.21 -4.22 28.96
N SER A 565 -41.07 -5.11 29.94
CA SER A 565 -40.24 -6.31 29.83
C SER A 565 -40.73 -7.44 30.73
N ALA A 566 -41.14 -8.53 30.09
CA ALA A 566 -41.71 -9.69 30.76
C ALA A 566 -40.60 -10.56 31.41
N ILE A 567 -40.53 -10.57 32.75
CA ILE A 567 -39.82 -11.61 33.52
C ILE A 567 -40.77 -12.24 34.55
N PRO A 568 -40.80 -13.58 34.70
CA PRO A 568 -41.62 -14.27 35.72
C PRO A 568 -41.14 -14.20 37.18
N SER A 569 -39.96 -13.63 37.48
CA SER A 569 -39.31 -13.72 38.79
C SER A 569 -39.69 -12.59 39.75
N GLY A 570 -40.00 -12.92 41.01
CA GLY A 570 -40.48 -11.97 42.02
C GLY A 570 -39.43 -11.05 42.65
N ASP A 571 -38.16 -11.12 42.24
CA ASP A 571 -37.08 -10.29 42.77
C ASP A 571 -37.06 -8.86 42.19
N ARG A 572 -36.56 -7.90 42.98
CA ARG A 572 -36.55 -6.48 42.60
C ARG A 572 -35.39 -6.19 41.65
N CYS A 573 -35.69 -5.99 40.37
CA CYS A 573 -34.77 -5.34 39.43
C CYS A 573 -35.02 -3.83 39.43
N GLU A 574 -33.97 -3.04 39.67
CA GLU A 574 -34.00 -1.58 39.55
C GLU A 574 -32.88 -1.12 38.61
N ASP A 575 -33.21 -0.29 37.62
CA ASP A 575 -32.19 0.39 36.80
C ASP A 575 -31.63 1.58 37.59
N LEU A 576 -30.30 1.75 37.58
CA LEU A 576 -29.59 2.73 38.43
C LEU A 576 -28.99 3.88 37.60
N PHE A 577 -29.31 5.10 38.01
CA PHE A 577 -28.70 6.34 37.53
C PHE A 577 -27.98 7.00 38.71
N LEU A 578 -26.65 7.06 38.66
CA LEU A 578 -25.80 7.58 39.73
C LEU A 578 -24.97 8.76 39.23
N ASN A 579 -25.09 9.93 39.88
CA ASN A 579 -24.40 11.17 39.51
C ASN A 579 -24.63 11.63 38.05
N CYS A 580 -25.75 11.22 37.44
CA CYS A 580 -26.08 11.59 36.07
C CYS A 580 -26.66 13.00 35.99
N SER A 581 -26.46 13.67 34.86
CA SER A 581 -27.09 14.96 34.56
C SER A 581 -28.17 14.78 33.50
N PHE A 582 -29.37 15.27 33.76
CA PHE A 582 -30.49 15.23 32.81
C PHE A 582 -30.94 16.64 32.48
N LYS A 583 -30.85 17.01 31.19
CA LYS A 583 -31.01 18.39 30.75
C LYS A 583 -31.84 18.56 29.50
N GLY A 584 -32.50 19.71 29.38
CA GLY A 584 -33.19 20.15 28.16
C GLY A 584 -34.31 19.23 27.70
N TYR A 585 -34.95 18.49 28.61
CA TYR A 585 -36.17 17.70 28.34
C TYR A 585 -37.41 18.55 28.62
N THR A 586 -38.51 18.33 27.89
CA THR A 586 -39.71 19.20 28.00
C THR A 586 -40.77 18.69 28.96
N THR A 587 -40.71 17.45 29.45
CA THR A 587 -41.72 16.86 30.36
C THR A 587 -41.11 16.21 31.61
N SER A 588 -40.29 15.16 31.47
CA SER A 588 -39.58 14.55 32.61
C SER A 588 -38.26 13.90 32.22
N ALA A 589 -37.26 13.88 33.10
CA ALA A 589 -35.95 13.31 32.78
C ALA A 589 -36.06 11.84 32.33
N ILE A 590 -36.78 11.02 33.11
CA ILE A 590 -37.10 9.62 32.78
C ILE A 590 -38.62 9.42 32.73
N ARG A 591 -39.09 8.60 31.79
CA ARG A 591 -40.44 8.03 31.77
C ARG A 591 -40.37 6.52 32.01
N ASN A 592 -41.21 6.00 32.90
CA ASN A 592 -41.37 4.56 33.13
C ASN A 592 -42.72 4.05 32.59
N GLU A 593 -42.69 3.13 31.64
CA GLU A 593 -43.88 2.55 30.98
C GLU A 593 -44.18 1.11 31.45
N ALA A 594 -43.44 0.59 32.46
CA ALA A 594 -43.68 -0.72 33.05
C ALA A 594 -45.05 -0.80 33.75
N GLY A 595 -45.78 -1.90 33.50
CA GLY A 595 -47.07 -2.13 34.12
C GLY A 595 -47.69 -3.47 33.72
N GLY A 596 -48.31 -4.15 34.67
CA GLY A 596 -48.93 -5.46 34.44
C GLY A 596 -50.12 -5.41 33.46
N VAL A 597 -50.15 -6.40 32.56
CA VAL A 597 -51.25 -6.72 31.65
C VAL A 597 -51.41 -8.24 31.65
N ILE A 598 -52.65 -8.74 31.59
CA ILE A 598 -52.90 -10.16 31.35
C ILE A 598 -52.88 -10.36 29.83
N MET A 599 -51.91 -11.14 29.33
CA MET A 599 -51.91 -11.65 27.95
C MET A 599 -51.99 -13.17 27.97
N ASP A 600 -52.85 -13.75 27.13
CA ASP A 600 -53.04 -15.20 26.93
C ASP A 600 -53.10 -16.05 28.23
N GLY A 601 -53.77 -15.54 29.26
CA GLY A 601 -53.97 -16.23 30.54
C GLY A 601 -52.74 -16.27 31.45
N LEU A 602 -51.60 -15.69 31.05
CA LEU A 602 -50.40 -15.54 31.88
C LEU A 602 -50.45 -14.21 32.65
N GLN A 603 -50.38 -14.28 33.99
CA GLN A 603 -50.20 -13.10 34.83
C GLN A 603 -48.73 -12.64 34.81
N LEU A 604 -48.43 -11.64 33.98
CA LEU A 604 -47.13 -10.96 33.99
C LEU A 604 -47.14 -9.81 35.01
N ASN A 605 -46.68 -10.11 36.23
CA ASN A 605 -46.51 -9.12 37.30
C ASN A 605 -45.20 -8.33 37.13
N GLU A 606 -45.05 -7.54 36.05
CA GLU A 606 -43.84 -6.75 35.77
C GLU A 606 -43.56 -5.70 36.86
N ARG A 607 -42.62 -6.01 37.77
CA ARG A 607 -42.13 -5.13 38.83
C ARG A 607 -40.79 -4.49 38.45
N LYS A 608 -40.80 -3.30 37.85
CA LYS A 608 -39.59 -2.59 37.41
C LYS A 608 -39.45 -1.22 38.08
N GLY A 609 -38.37 -1.05 38.84
CA GLY A 609 -38.02 0.19 39.53
C GLY A 609 -36.93 0.99 38.82
N VAL A 610 -36.84 2.27 39.15
CA VAL A 610 -35.75 3.16 38.73
C VAL A 610 -35.17 3.88 39.95
N ALA A 611 -33.86 3.77 40.17
CA ALA A 611 -33.14 4.50 41.21
C ALA A 611 -32.36 5.66 40.59
N MET A 612 -32.59 6.88 41.08
CA MET A 612 -31.92 8.10 40.62
C MET A 612 -31.21 8.72 41.83
N VAL A 613 -29.88 8.68 41.84
CA VAL A 613 -29.04 8.99 43.02
C VAL A 613 -28.03 10.06 42.65
N MET A 614 -28.03 11.16 43.41
CA MET A 614 -27.16 12.32 43.19
C MET A 614 -27.27 12.87 41.75
N CYS A 615 -28.44 12.75 41.12
CA CYS A 615 -28.65 13.23 39.76
C CYS A 615 -29.01 14.73 39.74
N ASP A 616 -28.59 15.42 38.67
CA ASP A 616 -28.95 16.81 38.35
C ASP A 616 -30.11 16.86 37.35
N PHE A 617 -30.98 17.86 37.51
CA PHE A 617 -32.17 18.10 36.69
C PHE A 617 -32.30 19.61 36.43
N ASP A 618 -32.46 20.04 35.18
CA ASP A 618 -32.62 21.46 34.82
C ASP A 618 -34.04 21.87 34.36
N GLY A 619 -34.93 20.87 34.19
CA GLY A 619 -36.24 21.05 33.56
C GLY A 619 -37.42 20.68 34.46
N GLY A 620 -38.45 20.06 33.86
CA GLY A 620 -39.64 19.59 34.56
C GLY A 620 -39.38 18.45 35.57
N GLN A 621 -40.45 17.87 36.12
CA GLN A 621 -40.38 16.78 37.11
C GLN A 621 -39.39 15.65 36.70
N PRO A 622 -38.56 15.09 37.60
CA PRO A 622 -37.56 14.08 37.19
C PRO A 622 -38.13 12.78 36.61
N TRP A 623 -39.40 12.48 36.90
CA TRP A 623 -40.04 11.20 36.62
C TRP A 623 -41.41 11.40 35.98
N SER A 624 -41.85 10.42 35.20
CA SER A 624 -43.25 10.27 34.79
C SER A 624 -43.60 8.80 34.56
N PHE A 625 -44.89 8.48 34.58
CA PHE A 625 -45.41 7.16 34.19
C PHE A 625 -46.31 7.32 32.96
N ARG A 626 -46.32 6.31 32.08
CA ARG A 626 -47.31 6.22 31.00
C ARG A 626 -48.40 5.20 31.32
N TYR A 627 -49.61 5.48 30.84
CA TYR A 627 -50.75 4.58 30.91
C TYR A 627 -50.99 3.98 29.53
N GLU A 628 -50.78 2.68 29.37
CA GLU A 628 -51.14 1.92 28.17
C GLU A 628 -52.07 0.77 28.54
N GLY A 629 -53.34 0.90 28.18
CA GLY A 629 -54.36 -0.14 28.30
C GLY A 629 -55.73 0.42 27.85
N PRO A 630 -56.50 -0.30 27.03
CA PRO A 630 -57.82 0.17 26.56
C PRO A 630 -58.92 0.06 27.61
N ASP A 631 -58.65 -0.59 28.76
CA ASP A 631 -59.62 -0.78 29.83
C ASP A 631 -58.95 -0.68 31.22
N PRO A 632 -59.36 0.30 32.08
CA PRO A 632 -58.84 0.44 33.44
C PRO A 632 -59.08 -0.76 34.36
N GLN A 633 -60.01 -1.66 34.01
CA GLN A 633 -60.49 -2.72 34.90
C GLN A 633 -59.48 -3.86 35.16
N TYR A 634 -58.40 -3.97 34.37
CA TYR A 634 -57.40 -5.05 34.49
C TYR A 634 -56.15 -4.68 35.32
N ILE A 635 -56.06 -3.45 35.86
CA ILE A 635 -54.90 -3.01 36.67
C ILE A 635 -55.17 -3.33 38.14
N THR A 636 -54.81 -4.53 38.58
CA THR A 636 -55.07 -4.99 39.95
C THR A 636 -53.96 -4.66 40.96
N ASN A 637 -52.75 -4.30 40.51
CA ASN A 637 -51.61 -4.01 41.39
C ASN A 637 -50.74 -2.85 40.89
N ALA A 638 -50.18 -2.10 41.84
CA ALA A 638 -49.13 -1.11 41.61
C ALA A 638 -47.78 -1.80 41.39
N THR A 639 -47.13 -1.64 40.22
CA THR A 639 -45.91 -2.40 39.89
C THR A 639 -44.69 -1.58 39.43
N GLY A 640 -44.84 -0.30 39.10
CA GLY A 640 -43.72 0.59 38.74
C GLY A 640 -43.40 1.58 39.86
N TRP A 641 -42.11 1.88 40.08
CA TRP A 641 -41.67 2.87 41.07
C TRP A 641 -40.41 3.64 40.66
N PHE A 642 -40.23 4.81 41.24
CA PHE A 642 -38.97 5.56 41.27
C PHE A 642 -38.50 5.71 42.73
N ARG A 643 -37.18 5.69 42.93
CA ARG A 643 -36.54 6.18 44.16
C ARG A 643 -35.58 7.28 43.74
N ILE A 644 -35.75 8.48 44.29
CA ILE A 644 -35.03 9.68 43.85
C ILE A 644 -34.38 10.34 45.04
N GLN A 645 -33.06 10.43 44.98
CA GLN A 645 -32.23 11.20 45.89
C GLN A 645 -31.50 12.25 45.05
N PRO A 646 -31.97 13.52 45.05
CA PRO A 646 -31.29 14.59 44.32
C PRO A 646 -29.95 14.94 44.98
N LYS A 647 -29.07 15.69 44.28
CA LYS A 647 -27.81 16.21 44.89
C LYS A 647 -28.04 17.09 46.13
N SER A 648 -29.20 17.74 46.20
CA SER A 648 -29.66 18.52 47.33
C SER A 648 -31.18 18.46 47.40
N GLY A 649 -31.75 18.31 48.61
CA GLY A 649 -33.18 18.20 48.84
C GLY A 649 -33.60 16.92 49.56
N GLN A 650 -34.91 16.71 49.68
CA GLN A 650 -35.49 15.51 50.31
C GLN A 650 -35.49 14.33 49.33
N SER A 651 -35.19 13.13 49.84
CA SER A 651 -35.29 11.90 49.05
C SER A 651 -36.75 11.42 49.00
N GLN A 652 -37.16 10.86 47.87
CA GLN A 652 -38.55 10.49 47.61
C GLN A 652 -38.67 9.10 46.98
N MET A 653 -39.64 8.32 47.45
CA MET A 653 -40.16 7.16 46.76
C MET A 653 -41.45 7.53 46.06
N ILE A 654 -41.56 7.24 44.76
CA ILE A 654 -42.75 7.48 43.96
C ILE A 654 -43.25 6.15 43.43
N VAL A 655 -44.47 5.76 43.79
CA VAL A 655 -45.09 4.48 43.38
C VAL A 655 -46.28 4.76 42.46
N ARG A 656 -46.41 3.99 41.38
CA ARG A 656 -47.56 4.04 40.46
C ARG A 656 -48.85 3.68 41.21
N GLY A 657 -49.71 4.66 41.46
CA GLY A 657 -51.01 4.44 42.10
C GLY A 657 -52.00 3.70 41.20
N VAL A 658 -52.99 3.03 41.80
CA VAL A 658 -54.06 2.29 41.07
C VAL A 658 -55.10 3.24 40.47
N ALA A 659 -55.27 4.43 41.06
CA ALA A 659 -56.26 5.44 40.66
C ALA A 659 -55.58 6.75 40.26
N THR A 660 -55.09 6.80 39.01
CA THR A 660 -54.56 7.95 38.21
C THR A 660 -53.51 8.89 38.80
N LEU A 661 -53.34 9.00 40.11
CA LEU A 661 -52.31 9.80 40.78
C LEU A 661 -51.24 8.89 41.42
N PRO A 662 -49.95 9.23 41.31
CA PRO A 662 -48.86 8.50 41.95
C PRO A 662 -48.80 8.78 43.45
N ILE A 663 -48.37 7.78 44.22
CA ILE A 663 -48.13 7.91 45.67
C ILE A 663 -46.68 8.39 45.85
N ILE A 664 -46.50 9.57 46.46
CA ILE A 664 -45.19 10.14 46.76
C ILE A 664 -44.97 10.07 48.28
N THR A 665 -43.88 9.45 48.69
CA THR A 665 -43.48 9.29 50.09
C THR A 665 -42.07 9.86 50.27
N ASN A 666 -41.90 10.81 51.18
CA ASN A 666 -40.56 11.25 51.59
C ASN A 666 -39.87 10.09 52.34
N ILE A 667 -38.64 9.80 51.97
CA ILE A 667 -37.80 8.74 52.55
C ILE A 667 -36.47 9.34 53.02
N GLY A 668 -35.74 8.62 53.86
CA GLY A 668 -34.34 8.93 54.12
C GLY A 668 -33.49 8.85 52.84
N ALA A 669 -32.28 9.42 52.88
CA ALA A 669 -31.27 9.09 51.88
C ALA A 669 -31.08 7.57 51.85
N PHE A 670 -31.08 6.97 50.65
CA PHE A 670 -31.09 5.52 50.45
C PHE A 670 -29.88 5.01 49.65
N SER A 671 -29.02 5.93 49.22
CA SER A 671 -27.72 5.67 48.60
C SER A 671 -26.81 6.89 48.88
N PRO A 672 -25.48 6.80 48.85
CA PRO A 672 -24.70 7.90 49.42
C PRO A 672 -24.43 9.10 48.51
N THR A 673 -24.06 10.20 49.14
CA THR A 673 -23.79 11.49 48.49
C THR A 673 -22.37 11.62 47.93
N LEU A 674 -21.40 10.91 48.52
CA LEU A 674 -20.05 10.83 48.00
C LEU A 674 -20.00 9.82 46.85
N VAL A 675 -19.64 10.29 45.65
CA VAL A 675 -19.35 9.42 44.50
C VAL A 675 -17.86 9.52 44.18
N GLY A 676 -17.16 8.41 44.37
CA GLY A 676 -15.74 8.30 44.13
C GLY A 676 -15.39 8.20 42.64
N THR A 677 -14.10 8.33 42.37
CA THR A 677 -13.49 8.29 41.04
C THR A 677 -12.97 6.89 40.66
N GLY A 678 -13.17 5.90 41.53
CA GLY A 678 -12.70 4.53 41.39
C GLY A 678 -12.97 3.91 40.02
N LYS A 679 -12.02 3.12 39.52
CA LYS A 679 -12.14 2.43 38.22
C LYS A 679 -12.45 0.93 38.36
N GLY A 680 -12.68 0.43 39.58
CA GLY A 680 -12.79 -0.99 39.87
C GLY A 680 -11.62 -1.48 40.73
N ILE A 681 -11.48 -2.79 40.91
CA ILE A 681 -10.49 -3.42 41.79
C ILE A 681 -9.58 -4.36 40.99
N LYS A 682 -8.30 -4.50 41.35
CA LYS A 682 -7.40 -5.46 40.68
C LYS A 682 -7.85 -6.86 41.04
N GLY A 683 -8.30 -7.65 40.07
CA GLY A 683 -8.52 -9.09 40.19
C GLY A 683 -7.34 -9.87 39.61
N GLU A 684 -6.70 -10.69 40.43
CA GLU A 684 -5.71 -11.69 40.03
C GLU A 684 -6.39 -13.06 39.93
N TYR A 685 -6.22 -13.75 38.80
CA TYR A 685 -6.96 -14.96 38.43
C TYR A 685 -6.04 -16.18 38.35
N PHE A 686 -6.44 -17.32 38.93
CA PHE A 686 -5.57 -18.48 39.13
C PHE A 686 -6.25 -19.81 38.73
N ASN A 687 -5.47 -20.77 38.23
CA ASN A 687 -5.92 -22.12 37.80
C ASN A 687 -5.88 -23.18 38.94
N ASP A 688 -5.95 -22.74 40.19
CA ASP A 688 -6.00 -23.56 41.40
C ASP A 688 -6.70 -22.82 42.54
N ALA A 689 -7.05 -23.52 43.62
CA ALA A 689 -7.71 -22.93 44.78
C ALA A 689 -6.75 -22.23 45.78
N GLU A 690 -5.43 -22.33 45.61
CA GLU A 690 -4.43 -21.86 46.58
C GLU A 690 -3.59 -20.65 46.12
N PHE A 691 -4.01 -19.99 45.03
CA PHE A 691 -3.34 -18.81 44.45
C PHE A 691 -1.90 -19.07 43.97
N LYS A 692 -1.58 -20.27 43.47
CA LYS A 692 -0.21 -20.63 43.05
C LYS A 692 0.06 -20.37 41.58
N ASN A 693 -0.88 -20.71 40.71
CA ASN A 693 -0.75 -20.68 39.25
C ASN A 693 -1.53 -19.48 38.70
N LYS A 694 -0.96 -18.27 38.83
CA LYS A 694 -1.57 -17.06 38.25
C LYS A 694 -1.63 -17.20 36.74
N VAL A 695 -2.80 -16.90 36.18
CA VAL A 695 -3.12 -17.01 34.76
C VAL A 695 -3.11 -15.63 34.11
N PHE A 696 -3.85 -14.69 34.70
CA PHE A 696 -3.92 -13.30 34.25
C PHE A 696 -4.36 -12.39 35.41
N GLU A 697 -4.35 -11.08 35.18
CA GLU A 697 -4.96 -10.09 36.06
C GLU A 697 -5.66 -9.01 35.22
N ARG A 698 -6.69 -8.39 35.77
CA ARG A 698 -7.42 -7.26 35.15
C ARG A 698 -8.06 -6.37 36.20
N ILE A 699 -8.53 -5.19 35.81
CA ILE A 699 -9.38 -4.35 36.67
C ILE A 699 -10.82 -4.81 36.51
N ASP A 700 -11.39 -5.45 37.53
CA ASP A 700 -12.81 -5.75 37.58
C ASP A 700 -13.57 -4.48 38.00
N SER A 701 -14.47 -3.98 37.16
CA SER A 701 -15.27 -2.79 37.48
C SER A 701 -16.02 -2.95 38.80
N VAL A 702 -16.54 -4.15 39.07
CA VAL A 702 -17.13 -4.55 40.35
C VAL A 702 -16.80 -6.02 40.61
N ILE A 703 -16.78 -6.44 41.88
CA ILE A 703 -16.82 -7.87 42.21
C ILE A 703 -18.27 -8.34 41.98
N MET A 704 -18.57 -8.66 40.73
CA MET A 704 -19.82 -9.23 40.27
C MET A 704 -19.52 -10.36 39.29
N PHE A 705 -19.11 -11.48 39.86
CA PHE A 705 -18.83 -12.71 39.17
C PHE A 705 -20.08 -13.61 39.24
N SER A 706 -20.55 -14.20 38.13
CA SER A 706 -21.82 -14.95 38.10
C SER A 706 -21.84 -16.07 37.07
N GLU A 707 -22.71 -17.05 37.30
CA GLU A 707 -22.79 -18.25 36.47
C GLU A 707 -23.35 -17.97 35.08
N TRP A 708 -22.78 -18.69 34.11
CA TRP A 708 -23.14 -18.58 32.71
C TRP A 708 -24.34 -19.49 32.37
N TYR A 709 -25.53 -19.12 32.83
CA TYR A 709 -26.80 -19.73 32.42
C TYR A 709 -27.39 -19.02 31.17
N GLY A 710 -26.63 -19.06 30.07
CA GLY A 710 -27.05 -18.66 28.73
C GLY A 710 -27.01 -19.87 27.80
N ASP A 711 -28.02 -20.04 26.94
CA ASP A 711 -28.21 -21.26 26.15
C ASP A 711 -27.13 -21.47 25.06
N GLY A 712 -26.45 -20.40 24.64
CA GLY A 712 -25.35 -20.45 23.67
C GLY A 712 -24.17 -21.34 24.10
N ALA A 713 -23.68 -21.22 25.33
CA ALA A 713 -22.51 -21.98 25.80
C ALA A 713 -22.76 -23.50 25.77
N ALA A 714 -23.96 -23.91 26.21
CA ALA A 714 -24.40 -25.30 26.20
C ALA A 714 -24.67 -25.84 24.78
N ARG A 715 -25.15 -25.00 23.85
CA ARG A 715 -25.33 -25.37 22.43
C ARG A 715 -24.01 -25.71 21.73
N TYR A 716 -22.91 -25.06 22.11
CA TYR A 716 -21.61 -25.21 21.45
C TYR A 716 -20.57 -26.02 22.23
N ASN A 717 -20.92 -26.55 23.41
CA ASN A 717 -20.05 -27.40 24.24
C ASN A 717 -18.69 -26.73 24.54
N LEU A 718 -18.71 -25.41 24.73
CA LEU A 718 -17.52 -24.60 25.05
C LEU A 718 -17.10 -24.80 26.52
N PRO A 719 -15.81 -24.61 26.88
CA PRO A 719 -15.37 -24.65 28.27
C PRO A 719 -16.16 -23.66 29.14
N ILE A 720 -16.94 -24.19 30.08
CA ILE A 720 -17.75 -23.39 31.00
C ILE A 720 -16.81 -22.83 32.08
N GLY A 721 -16.54 -21.52 32.05
CA GLY A 721 -15.54 -20.91 32.92
C GLY A 721 -15.64 -19.39 33.03
N VAL A 722 -14.86 -18.85 33.96
CA VAL A 722 -14.76 -17.42 34.34
C VAL A 722 -14.39 -16.52 33.15
N HIS A 723 -13.43 -17.01 32.36
CA HIS A 723 -12.68 -16.34 31.31
C HIS A 723 -11.91 -17.46 30.58
N HIS A 724 -11.75 -17.41 29.26
CA HIS A 724 -11.17 -18.52 28.49
C HIS A 724 -9.76 -18.96 28.96
N LYS A 725 -9.00 -18.04 29.56
CA LYS A 725 -7.65 -18.32 30.10
C LYS A 725 -7.69 -19.24 31.33
N ILE A 726 -8.80 -19.27 32.07
CA ILE A 726 -9.00 -20.20 33.19
C ILE A 726 -9.43 -21.56 32.62
N THR A 727 -8.54 -22.53 32.78
CA THR A 727 -8.62 -23.88 32.22
C THR A 727 -8.54 -24.98 33.28
N GLY A 728 -8.27 -24.62 34.54
CA GLY A 728 -8.30 -25.53 35.68
C GLY A 728 -9.72 -25.95 36.05
N THR A 729 -9.87 -27.18 36.56
CA THR A 729 -11.13 -27.65 37.18
C THR A 729 -11.38 -27.04 38.57
N GLN A 730 -10.38 -26.36 39.11
CA GLN A 730 -10.48 -25.47 40.26
C GLN A 730 -9.87 -24.13 39.87
N HIS A 731 -10.36 -23.05 40.46
CA HIS A 731 -9.85 -21.71 40.25
C HIS A 731 -10.02 -20.86 41.49
N SER A 732 -9.22 -19.81 41.58
CA SER A 732 -9.34 -18.79 42.62
C SER A 732 -9.15 -17.40 42.02
N VAL A 733 -9.73 -16.41 42.70
CA VAL A 733 -9.59 -15.00 42.36
C VAL A 733 -9.25 -14.22 43.62
N ARG A 734 -8.20 -13.41 43.54
CA ARG A 734 -7.82 -12.47 44.59
C ARG A 734 -8.06 -11.06 44.08
N TRP A 735 -9.00 -10.36 44.71
CA TRP A 735 -9.20 -8.94 44.49
C TRP A 735 -8.44 -8.12 45.54
N THR A 736 -7.65 -7.14 45.10
CA THR A 736 -6.88 -6.24 45.96
C THR A 736 -7.00 -4.80 45.50
N GLY A 737 -7.10 -3.87 46.44
CA GLY A 737 -7.09 -2.44 46.17
C GLY A 737 -7.51 -1.66 47.40
N LYS A 738 -8.13 -0.50 47.17
CA LYS A 738 -8.81 0.28 48.21
C LYS A 738 -10.32 0.30 47.97
N VAL A 739 -11.09 0.30 49.05
CA VAL A 739 -12.50 0.70 49.07
C VAL A 739 -12.59 2.09 49.69
N GLN A 740 -13.29 3.01 49.04
CA GLN A 740 -13.57 4.33 49.61
C GLN A 740 -14.93 4.29 50.30
N ALA A 741 -14.97 4.49 51.62
CA ALA A 741 -16.24 4.59 52.32
C ALA A 741 -16.94 5.92 52.02
N GLN A 742 -18.28 5.89 51.97
CA GLN A 742 -19.10 7.05 51.64
C GLN A 742 -19.57 7.81 52.90
N TYR A 743 -19.52 7.15 54.06
CA TYR A 743 -19.86 7.68 55.38
C TYR A 743 -18.80 7.30 56.42
N SER A 744 -18.76 8.02 57.55
CA SER A 744 -17.86 7.75 58.68
C SER A 744 -18.58 6.94 59.76
N GLU A 745 -18.75 5.65 59.52
CA GLU A 745 -19.57 4.76 60.36
C GLU A 745 -19.19 3.27 60.16
N ALA A 746 -19.92 2.37 60.83
CA ALA A 746 -19.70 0.93 60.73
C ALA A 746 -20.30 0.35 59.44
N TYR A 747 -19.45 -0.18 58.57
CA TYR A 747 -19.85 -0.91 57.37
C TYR A 747 -19.89 -2.42 57.62
N MET A 748 -20.88 -3.09 57.04
CA MET A 748 -20.91 -4.55 56.90
C MET A 748 -20.80 -4.92 55.43
N PHE A 749 -19.81 -5.72 55.08
CA PHE A 749 -19.69 -6.31 53.75
C PHE A 749 -20.46 -7.63 53.69
N ARG A 750 -21.02 -7.95 52.53
CA ARG A 750 -21.70 -9.22 52.26
C ARG A 750 -21.21 -9.82 50.95
N LEU A 751 -20.86 -11.10 50.97
CA LEU A 751 -20.66 -11.89 49.75
C LEU A 751 -21.87 -12.78 49.48
N GLN A 752 -22.13 -13.03 48.21
CA GLN A 752 -23.14 -13.97 47.73
C GLN A 752 -22.57 -14.86 46.63
N GLY A 753 -22.99 -16.11 46.63
CA GLY A 753 -22.70 -17.10 45.61
C GLY A 753 -22.22 -18.43 46.19
N ALA A 754 -21.62 -19.21 45.30
CA ALA A 754 -21.03 -20.52 45.56
C ALA A 754 -19.50 -20.44 45.60
N GLY A 755 -18.84 -21.46 46.14
CA GLY A 755 -17.40 -21.44 46.46
C GLY A 755 -17.10 -20.96 47.88
N GLY A 756 -15.81 -20.72 48.19
CA GLY A 756 -15.34 -20.26 49.49
C GLY A 756 -14.76 -18.85 49.45
N TYR A 757 -14.89 -18.09 50.55
CA TYR A 757 -14.64 -16.65 50.60
C TYR A 757 -13.86 -16.17 51.82
N ARG A 758 -13.05 -15.10 51.64
CA ARG A 758 -12.47 -14.30 52.73
C ARG A 758 -12.46 -12.81 52.38
N ILE A 759 -12.63 -11.93 53.38
CA ILE A 759 -12.53 -10.47 53.23
C ILE A 759 -11.60 -9.91 54.32
N TRP A 760 -10.73 -8.97 53.92
CA TRP A 760 -9.95 -8.13 54.82
C TRP A 760 -10.21 -6.66 54.52
N ILE A 761 -10.23 -5.83 55.58
CA ILE A 761 -10.20 -4.36 55.50
C ILE A 761 -9.05 -3.85 56.37
N ASP A 762 -8.22 -2.94 55.85
CA ASP A 762 -7.04 -2.38 56.56
C ASP A 762 -6.13 -3.47 57.15
N GLY A 763 -5.97 -4.58 56.43
CA GLY A 763 -5.19 -5.76 56.82
C GLY A 763 -5.87 -6.70 57.83
N VAL A 764 -6.98 -6.31 58.44
CA VAL A 764 -7.75 -7.12 59.41
C VAL A 764 -8.74 -8.00 58.67
N MET A 765 -8.77 -9.30 58.97
CA MET A 765 -9.75 -10.23 58.41
C MET A 765 -11.13 -10.00 59.06
N VAL A 766 -12.15 -9.75 58.25
CA VAL A 766 -13.51 -9.38 58.70
C VAL A 766 -14.57 -10.40 58.28
N LEU A 767 -14.24 -11.30 57.35
CA LEU A 767 -15.03 -12.47 56.99
C LEU A 767 -14.09 -13.65 56.67
N ASP A 768 -14.35 -14.81 57.26
CA ASP A 768 -13.76 -16.09 56.87
C ASP A 768 -14.84 -17.17 56.68
N LYS A 769 -14.96 -17.62 55.44
CA LYS A 769 -15.81 -18.71 54.95
C LYS A 769 -15.08 -19.51 53.88
N TRP A 770 -13.83 -19.89 54.16
CA TRP A 770 -12.98 -20.66 53.24
C TRP A 770 -13.37 -22.15 53.11
N GLN A 771 -14.63 -22.43 52.76
CA GLN A 771 -15.18 -23.76 52.51
C GLN A 771 -16.08 -23.72 51.28
N GLU A 772 -15.96 -24.71 50.38
CA GLU A 772 -16.75 -24.79 49.15
C GLU A 772 -18.24 -24.83 49.43
N LYS A 773 -19.00 -24.06 48.65
CA LYS A 773 -20.47 -24.07 48.63
C LYS A 773 -20.95 -24.35 47.21
N TYR A 774 -22.01 -25.15 47.09
CA TYR A 774 -22.54 -25.59 45.79
C TYR A 774 -23.86 -24.90 45.40
N ASP A 775 -24.46 -24.12 46.30
CA ASP A 775 -25.60 -23.25 46.00
C ASP A 775 -25.20 -21.77 46.07
N ASP A 776 -25.98 -20.93 45.40
CA ASP A 776 -25.83 -19.48 45.25
C ASP A 776 -26.85 -18.67 46.09
N SER A 777 -27.57 -19.34 46.99
CA SER A 777 -28.57 -18.74 47.88
C SER A 777 -27.97 -18.23 49.19
N ASP A 778 -26.87 -18.84 49.63
CA ASP A 778 -26.14 -18.48 50.85
C ASP A 778 -25.64 -17.02 50.82
N LYS A 779 -25.73 -16.34 51.98
CA LYS A 779 -25.33 -14.93 52.16
C LYS A 779 -24.36 -14.80 53.34
N PHE A 780 -23.13 -14.39 53.06
CA PHE A 780 -22.06 -14.33 54.07
C PHE A 780 -21.77 -12.88 54.48
N TYR A 781 -21.98 -12.57 55.75
CA TYR A 781 -21.81 -11.23 56.32
C TYR A 781 -20.50 -11.11 57.09
N SER A 782 -19.75 -10.03 56.85
CA SER A 782 -18.60 -9.66 57.67
C SER A 782 -19.03 -9.19 59.06
N SER A 783 -18.09 -9.20 60.01
CA SER A 783 -18.20 -8.34 61.20
C SER A 783 -18.28 -6.87 60.76
N PRO A 784 -18.97 -5.99 61.51
CA PRO A 784 -18.97 -4.56 61.23
C PRO A 784 -17.57 -3.94 61.37
N VAL A 785 -17.21 -3.04 60.44
CA VAL A 785 -15.90 -2.40 60.34
C VAL A 785 -16.07 -0.89 60.33
N GLN A 786 -15.37 -0.17 61.20
CA GLN A 786 -15.41 1.30 61.21
C GLN A 786 -14.61 1.86 60.03
N LEU A 787 -15.28 2.50 59.08
CA LEU A 787 -14.65 3.20 57.97
C LEU A 787 -14.87 4.72 58.08
N ALA A 788 -14.01 5.51 57.46
CA ALA A 788 -14.11 6.96 57.42
C ALA A 788 -14.52 7.45 56.02
N ALA A 789 -15.50 8.35 55.95
CA ALA A 789 -15.96 8.93 54.69
C ALA A 789 -14.78 9.52 53.89
N SER A 790 -14.80 9.32 52.57
CA SER A 790 -13.77 9.77 51.62
C SER A 790 -12.38 9.16 51.80
N LYS A 791 -12.09 8.46 52.91
CA LYS A 791 -10.82 7.75 53.10
C LYS A 791 -10.79 6.49 52.24
N LEU A 792 -9.65 6.26 51.59
CA LEU A 792 -9.31 4.97 50.98
C LEU A 792 -8.87 4.00 52.09
N HIS A 793 -9.62 2.92 52.26
CA HIS A 793 -9.30 1.79 53.14
C HIS A 793 -8.80 0.62 52.30
N ASP A 794 -7.78 -0.10 52.75
CA ASP A 794 -7.33 -1.30 52.07
C ASP A 794 -8.44 -2.35 52.06
N ILE A 795 -8.68 -2.97 50.91
CA ILE A 795 -9.60 -4.11 50.77
C ILE A 795 -8.89 -5.25 50.05
N LYS A 796 -9.00 -6.45 50.64
CA LYS A 796 -8.71 -7.71 49.95
C LYS A 796 -9.92 -8.61 50.02
N VAL A 797 -10.32 -9.18 48.89
CA VAL A 797 -11.32 -10.24 48.81
C VAL A 797 -10.67 -11.44 48.14
N GLU A 798 -10.82 -12.62 48.72
CA GLU A 798 -10.34 -13.87 48.15
C GLU A 798 -11.52 -14.81 47.95
N TYR A 799 -11.53 -15.49 46.81
CA TYR A 799 -12.54 -16.44 46.37
C TYR A 799 -11.86 -17.68 45.80
N TYR A 800 -12.45 -18.87 46.00
CA TYR A 800 -12.14 -20.07 45.23
C TYR A 800 -13.40 -20.86 44.92
N SER A 801 -13.34 -21.66 43.83
CA SER A 801 -14.24 -22.80 43.66
C SER A 801 -13.46 -24.04 43.24
N SER A 802 -13.82 -25.19 43.81
CA SER A 802 -13.26 -26.51 43.51
C SER A 802 -14.13 -27.32 42.53
N GLY A 803 -14.71 -26.66 41.52
CA GLY A 803 -15.60 -27.27 40.52
C GLY A 803 -17.09 -27.26 40.90
N GLY A 804 -17.48 -26.38 41.82
CA GLY A 804 -18.88 -26.05 42.10
C GLY A 804 -19.43 -24.96 41.17
N LYS A 805 -20.57 -24.39 41.56
CA LYS A 805 -21.15 -23.21 40.90
C LYS A 805 -20.19 -22.02 40.97
N THR A 806 -20.18 -21.14 39.96
CA THR A 806 -19.22 -20.02 39.86
C THR A 806 -19.88 -18.64 40.03
N ASN A 807 -20.00 -18.17 41.28
CA ASN A 807 -20.69 -16.90 41.60
C ASN A 807 -20.00 -16.21 42.79
N ALA A 808 -19.70 -14.92 42.68
CA ALA A 808 -19.13 -14.10 43.75
C ALA A 808 -19.52 -12.62 43.56
N GLN A 809 -20.40 -12.12 44.43
CA GLN A 809 -20.91 -10.74 44.37
C GLN A 809 -20.67 -10.01 45.68
N LEU A 810 -19.95 -8.88 45.66
CA LEU A 810 -19.65 -8.07 46.85
C LEU A 810 -20.66 -6.94 47.03
N PHE A 811 -21.38 -7.00 48.14
CA PHE A 811 -22.29 -5.96 48.63
C PHE A 811 -21.75 -5.32 49.89
N TRP A 812 -22.27 -4.15 50.24
CA TRP A 812 -22.09 -3.51 51.55
C TRP A 812 -23.37 -2.83 52.03
N LYS A 813 -23.41 -2.50 53.32
CA LYS A 813 -24.40 -1.63 53.96
C LYS A 813 -23.78 -0.92 55.17
N SER A 814 -24.45 0.11 55.67
CA SER A 814 -24.06 0.88 56.85
C SER A 814 -25.31 1.53 57.49
N PRO A 815 -25.26 2.13 58.69
CA PRO A 815 -26.43 2.78 59.31
C PRO A 815 -27.09 3.86 58.43
N SER A 816 -26.31 4.63 57.67
CA SER A 816 -26.82 5.63 56.72
C SER A 816 -27.15 5.04 55.33
N MET A 817 -27.00 3.72 55.16
CA MET A 817 -27.28 2.95 53.94
C MET A 817 -27.89 1.59 54.35
N GLU A 818 -29.11 1.60 54.89
CA GLU A 818 -29.74 0.40 55.46
C GLU A 818 -29.97 -0.72 54.43
N GLN A 819 -30.18 -0.35 53.16
CA GLN A 819 -30.28 -1.31 52.06
C GLN A 819 -28.90 -1.78 51.60
N GLU A 820 -28.74 -3.09 51.47
CA GLU A 820 -27.55 -3.69 50.86
C GLU A 820 -27.45 -3.34 49.38
N VAL A 821 -26.35 -2.72 48.97
CA VAL A 821 -26.05 -2.40 47.57
C VAL A 821 -24.75 -3.09 47.15
N LEU A 822 -24.63 -3.44 45.87
CA LEU A 822 -23.36 -3.90 45.30
C LEU A 822 -22.32 -2.80 45.48
N VAL A 823 -21.10 -3.11 45.94
CA VAL A 823 -20.04 -2.11 46.09
C VAL A 823 -19.72 -1.55 44.69
N PRO A 824 -19.97 -0.26 44.40
CA PRO A 824 -19.94 0.24 43.03
C PRO A 824 -18.51 0.55 42.59
N GLN A 825 -18.29 0.54 41.26
CA GLN A 825 -16.97 0.76 40.64
C GLN A 825 -16.31 2.05 41.12
N SER A 826 -17.11 3.11 41.24
CA SER A 826 -16.72 4.43 41.75
C SER A 826 -16.11 4.42 43.15
N GLN A 827 -16.46 3.44 44.01
CA GLN A 827 -15.87 3.28 45.34
C GLN A 827 -14.73 2.24 45.39
N LEU A 828 -14.41 1.56 44.28
CA LEU A 828 -13.34 0.58 44.17
C LEU A 828 -12.14 1.15 43.42
N TYR A 829 -10.97 1.04 44.03
CA TYR A 829 -9.72 1.58 43.53
C TYR A 829 -8.67 0.47 43.49
N ALA A 830 -8.43 -0.10 42.32
CA ALA A 830 -7.25 -0.92 42.08
C ALA A 830 -6.02 -0.09 42.46
N GLU A 831 -5.09 -0.68 43.21
CA GLU A 831 -3.70 -0.29 43.04
C GLU A 831 -3.38 -0.47 41.55
N ALA A 832 -2.66 0.48 40.95
CA ALA A 832 -2.42 0.45 39.51
C ALA A 832 -1.86 -0.91 39.10
N ILE A 833 -2.67 -1.69 38.37
CA ILE A 833 -2.13 -2.76 37.55
C ILE A 833 -1.12 -2.08 36.65
N LEU A 834 0.08 -2.67 36.52
CA LEU A 834 1.10 -2.17 35.62
C LEU A 834 0.71 -2.49 34.16
N ASP A 835 -0.36 -1.87 33.70
CA ASP A 835 -0.38 -1.27 32.38
C ASP A 835 0.10 0.20 32.50
N SER A 836 0.74 0.70 31.46
CA SER A 836 1.63 1.85 31.51
C SER A 836 0.89 3.19 31.31
N SER A 837 -0.07 3.53 32.19
CA SER A 837 -0.63 4.91 32.25
C SER A 837 -1.31 5.25 33.59
N THR A 838 -1.06 6.46 34.15
CA THR A 838 -1.57 6.88 35.48
C THR A 838 -2.18 8.29 35.53
N ALA A 839 -3.02 8.53 36.55
CA ALA A 839 -3.79 9.76 36.82
C ALA A 839 -4.28 9.76 38.30
N LEU A 840 -4.57 10.86 39.01
CA LEU A 840 -4.48 12.31 38.69
C LEU A 840 -4.36 13.18 39.97
N VAL A 841 -3.17 13.34 40.56
CA VAL A 841 -2.76 14.60 41.25
C VAL A 841 -2.08 15.53 40.23
N ALA A 842 -2.40 15.36 38.94
CA ALA A 842 -1.43 15.48 37.85
C ALA A 842 -0.07 14.93 38.33
N PRO A 843 0.05 13.60 38.59
CA PRO A 843 1.37 13.06 38.87
C PRO A 843 2.21 13.45 37.68
N ASN A 844 3.31 14.15 37.96
CA ASN A 844 4.14 14.81 36.96
C ASN A 844 4.27 13.91 35.73
N LYS A 845 3.66 14.32 34.62
CA LYS A 845 3.49 13.43 33.48
C LYS A 845 4.87 13.19 32.95
N VAL A 846 5.26 11.90 32.93
CA VAL A 846 6.52 11.48 32.35
C VAL A 846 6.64 12.14 30.97
N PRO A 847 7.71 12.91 30.72
CA PRO A 847 7.82 13.68 29.49
C PRO A 847 7.81 12.72 28.30
N VAL A 848 7.34 13.16 27.14
CA VAL A 848 7.55 12.41 25.92
C VAL A 848 8.97 12.69 25.47
N ALA A 849 9.88 11.73 25.69
CA ALA A 849 11.14 11.69 24.97
C ALA A 849 10.84 11.41 23.49
N ASN A 850 11.48 12.16 22.60
CA ASN A 850 11.48 11.90 21.16
C ASN A 850 12.90 12.12 20.67
N ALA A 851 13.62 11.05 20.37
CA ALA A 851 15.02 11.07 19.92
C ALA A 851 15.17 11.42 18.42
N GLY A 852 14.05 11.64 17.73
CA GLY A 852 13.97 11.74 16.29
C GLY A 852 13.81 10.37 15.63
N VAL A 853 13.49 10.38 14.33
CA VAL A 853 13.40 9.16 13.53
C VAL A 853 14.76 8.47 13.37
N ASP A 854 14.75 7.15 13.27
CA ASP A 854 15.91 6.35 12.88
C ASP A 854 16.55 6.88 11.60
N GLN A 855 17.88 6.94 11.59
CA GLN A 855 18.66 7.56 10.51
C GLN A 855 19.52 6.50 9.83
N SER A 856 19.44 6.44 8.51
CA SER A 856 20.39 5.68 7.70
C SER A 856 21.34 6.64 7.00
N ILE A 857 22.62 6.59 7.35
CA ILE A 857 23.67 7.36 6.67
C ILE A 857 24.61 6.40 5.94
N THR A 858 25.12 6.85 4.81
CA THR A 858 26.04 6.08 3.98
C THR A 858 27.38 6.81 3.91
N LEU A 859 28.49 6.08 4.11
CA LEU A 859 29.81 6.67 3.98
C LEU A 859 29.99 7.30 2.58
N PRO A 860 30.72 8.44 2.45
CA PRO A 860 31.57 9.07 3.45
C PRO A 860 30.85 9.97 4.47
N VAL A 861 29.52 10.06 4.47
CA VAL A 861 28.77 10.80 5.52
C VAL A 861 28.88 10.01 6.83
N ASN A 862 29.75 10.48 7.72
CA ASN A 862 30.09 9.84 9.01
C ASN A 862 29.56 10.63 10.22
N MET A 863 28.54 11.46 10.00
CA MET A 863 27.93 12.32 11.00
C MET A 863 26.41 12.35 10.83
N ALA A 864 25.71 12.55 11.94
CA ALA A 864 24.25 12.60 12.01
C ALA A 864 23.81 13.58 13.11
N THR A 865 22.57 14.05 13.04
CA THR A 865 22.02 14.98 14.05
C THR A 865 21.06 14.21 14.96
N LEU A 866 21.44 14.06 16.23
CA LEU A 866 20.58 13.57 17.29
C LEU A 866 19.66 14.72 17.72
N ASN A 867 18.39 14.69 17.29
CA ASN A 867 17.47 15.80 17.51
C ASN A 867 16.31 15.44 18.44
N GLY A 868 16.46 15.86 19.68
CA GLY A 868 15.51 15.71 20.77
C GLY A 868 14.45 16.79 20.85
N SER A 869 14.47 17.81 19.96
CA SER A 869 13.67 19.03 20.09
C SER A 869 12.15 18.86 20.00
N LEU A 870 11.68 17.68 19.60
CA LEU A 870 10.26 17.30 19.61
C LEU A 870 9.83 16.62 20.92
N SER A 871 10.77 16.44 21.85
CA SER A 871 10.45 16.01 23.21
C SER A 871 9.59 17.07 23.89
N SER A 872 8.53 16.65 24.57
CA SER A 872 7.54 17.56 25.16
C SER A 872 7.11 17.07 26.54
N ASP A 873 6.82 18.00 27.44
CA ASP A 873 6.22 17.69 28.74
C ASP A 873 4.73 18.08 28.70
N PRO A 874 3.79 17.10 28.80
CA PRO A 874 2.36 17.38 28.73
C PRO A 874 1.73 18.01 29.99
N ASP A 875 2.51 18.33 31.04
CA ASP A 875 2.10 19.20 32.15
C ASP A 875 3.22 20.11 32.71
N GLY A 876 4.22 20.47 31.88
CA GLY A 876 5.35 21.31 32.30
C GLY A 876 6.33 21.67 31.17
N THR A 877 7.63 21.53 31.43
CA THR A 877 8.74 21.86 30.53
C THR A 877 9.94 20.93 30.71
N ILE A 878 10.59 20.51 29.62
CA ILE A 878 11.85 19.76 29.68
C ILE A 878 12.96 20.62 30.32
N ALA A 879 13.56 20.15 31.41
CA ALA A 879 14.64 20.81 32.13
C ALA A 879 16.05 20.29 31.77
N VAL A 880 16.18 19.03 31.37
CA VAL A 880 17.45 18.40 31.00
C VAL A 880 17.26 17.50 29.78
N TYR A 881 18.21 17.55 28.84
CA TYR A 881 18.40 16.54 27.80
C TYR A 881 19.72 15.81 28.08
N LYS A 882 19.79 14.52 27.78
CA LYS A 882 21.01 13.71 27.94
C LYS A 882 21.07 12.61 26.90
N TRP A 883 22.05 12.67 26.01
CA TRP A 883 22.37 11.64 25.03
C TRP A 883 23.38 10.65 25.57
N SER A 884 23.21 9.37 25.24
CA SER A 884 24.14 8.28 25.58
C SER A 884 24.07 7.17 24.55
N GLN A 885 25.16 6.42 24.34
CA GLN A 885 25.11 5.22 23.50
C GLN A 885 24.56 4.05 24.32
N VAL A 886 23.64 3.28 23.73
CA VAL A 886 23.13 2.01 24.25
C VAL A 886 23.87 0.84 23.63
N SER A 887 24.07 0.87 22.30
CA SER A 887 24.74 -0.19 21.55
C SER A 887 25.44 0.35 20.29
N GLY A 888 26.26 -0.51 19.68
CA GLY A 888 26.98 -0.23 18.44
C GLY A 888 28.49 -0.07 18.62
N PRO A 889 29.21 0.34 17.56
CA PRO A 889 30.66 0.56 17.63
C PRO A 889 31.05 1.66 18.63
N ALA A 890 32.19 1.49 19.30
CA ALA A 890 32.69 2.46 20.29
C ALA A 890 33.29 3.74 19.66
N GLN A 891 33.42 3.79 18.33
CA GLN A 891 34.00 4.93 17.60
C GLN A 891 32.90 5.91 17.17
N PHE A 892 32.76 7.00 17.93
CA PHE A 892 31.92 8.15 17.59
C PHE A 892 32.33 9.35 18.47
N THR A 893 31.73 10.51 18.24
CA THR A 893 31.89 11.70 19.10
C THR A 893 30.58 12.48 19.12
N ILE A 894 29.96 12.66 20.29
CA ILE A 894 28.79 13.55 20.46
C ILE A 894 29.31 14.93 20.84
N ALA A 895 28.94 15.97 20.08
CA ALA A 895 29.46 17.33 20.26
C ALA A 895 29.05 17.96 21.60
N ASP A 896 27.76 17.85 21.96
CA ASP A 896 27.22 18.20 23.27
C ASP A 896 26.14 17.18 23.65
N ALA A 897 26.43 16.29 24.59
CA ALA A 897 25.47 15.29 25.03
C ALA A 897 24.31 15.86 25.86
N SER A 898 24.33 17.14 26.24
CA SER A 898 23.30 17.81 27.05
C SER A 898 22.35 18.73 26.25
N ALA A 899 22.63 18.93 24.96
CA ALA A 899 21.80 19.76 24.10
C ALA A 899 20.54 19.04 23.58
N ALA A 900 19.45 19.79 23.43
CA ALA A 900 18.20 19.30 22.84
C ALA A 900 18.38 18.85 21.38
N SER A 901 19.33 19.42 20.65
CA SER A 901 19.75 18.97 19.32
C SER A 901 21.27 19.02 19.26
N THR A 902 21.90 17.92 18.85
CA THR A 902 23.35 17.76 18.89
C THR A 902 23.84 16.92 17.72
N THR A 903 25.11 17.06 17.38
CA THR A 903 25.73 16.29 16.29
C THR A 903 26.53 15.14 16.87
N VAL A 904 26.31 13.93 16.34
CA VAL A 904 27.24 12.81 16.50
C VAL A 904 28.07 12.66 15.23
N SER A 905 29.38 12.47 15.37
CA SER A 905 30.35 12.41 14.27
C SER A 905 31.34 11.28 14.46
N ASN A 906 32.27 11.11 13.51
CA ASN A 906 33.28 10.04 13.48
C ASN A 906 32.71 8.62 13.44
N LEU A 907 31.49 8.44 12.92
CA LEU A 907 30.80 7.16 12.85
C LEU A 907 31.43 6.24 11.78
N ALA A 908 31.84 5.04 12.17
CA ALA A 908 32.24 3.95 11.28
C ALA A 908 31.05 3.05 10.89
N VAL A 909 31.20 2.19 9.88
CA VAL A 909 30.17 1.21 9.47
C VAL A 909 29.68 0.38 10.66
N GLY A 910 28.36 0.30 10.83
CA GLY A 910 27.71 -0.38 11.94
C GLY A 910 26.37 0.24 12.30
N ILE A 911 25.65 -0.42 13.20
CA ILE A 911 24.38 0.08 13.75
C ILE A 911 24.67 0.63 15.14
N TYR A 912 24.37 1.91 15.36
CA TYR A 912 24.47 2.58 16.65
C TYR A 912 23.07 2.78 17.20
N THR A 913 22.89 2.60 18.50
CA THR A 913 21.66 2.99 19.20
C THR A 913 22.02 4.09 20.18
N PHE A 914 21.47 5.29 19.99
CA PHE A 914 21.64 6.42 20.90
C PHE A 914 20.35 6.68 21.67
N ARG A 915 20.43 6.65 23.00
CA ARG A 915 19.35 6.99 23.90
C ARG A 915 19.36 8.47 24.22
N LEU A 916 18.28 9.15 23.88
CA LEU A 916 17.91 10.38 24.55
C LEU A 916 17.28 10.01 25.90
N THR A 917 17.72 10.66 26.96
CA THR A 917 17.00 10.75 28.24
C THR A 917 16.62 12.21 28.44
N VAL A 918 15.33 12.52 28.60
CA VAL A 918 14.87 13.85 29.00
C VAL A 918 14.35 13.83 30.42
N THR A 919 14.60 14.92 31.16
CA THR A 919 14.05 15.14 32.50
C THR A 919 13.24 16.42 32.49
N ASP A 920 12.03 16.41 33.03
CA ASP A 920 11.19 17.60 33.15
C ASP A 920 11.51 18.48 34.38
N ASN A 921 10.76 19.57 34.55
CA ASN A 921 10.93 20.55 35.62
C ASN A 921 10.39 20.12 37.00
N LYS A 922 9.79 18.93 37.14
CA LYS A 922 9.42 18.33 38.44
C LYS A 922 10.16 17.01 38.72
N GLY A 923 11.04 16.59 37.81
CA GLY A 923 12.04 15.54 38.00
C GLY A 923 11.68 14.15 37.47
N ALA A 924 10.60 13.96 36.70
CA ALA A 924 10.42 12.67 36.02
C ALA A 924 11.26 12.60 34.74
N THR A 925 11.61 11.38 34.35
CA THR A 925 12.50 11.10 33.23
C THR A 925 11.84 10.18 32.23
N ALA A 926 12.06 10.44 30.94
CA ALA A 926 11.72 9.53 29.87
C ALA A 926 12.91 9.27 28.97
N THR A 927 12.86 8.15 28.25
CA THR A 927 13.90 7.75 27.31
C THR A 927 13.30 7.37 25.97
N ASP A 928 13.98 7.76 24.90
CA ASP A 928 13.70 7.30 23.54
C ASP A 928 15.02 6.96 22.85
N ASP A 929 15.01 5.97 21.97
CA ASP A 929 16.20 5.44 21.31
C ASP A 929 16.11 5.72 19.81
N VAL A 930 17.13 6.38 19.26
CA VAL A 930 17.32 6.54 17.82
C VAL A 930 18.41 5.61 17.33
N VAL A 931 18.10 4.83 16.29
CA VAL A 931 19.04 3.96 15.60
C VAL A 931 19.70 4.73 14.47
N ILE A 932 21.02 4.79 14.46
CA ILE A 932 21.81 5.28 13.33
C ILE A 932 22.45 4.06 12.65
N SER A 933 21.90 3.68 11.51
CA SER A 933 22.48 2.66 10.64
C SER A 933 23.50 3.31 9.70
N VAL A 934 24.78 2.99 9.89
CA VAL A 934 25.87 3.45 9.04
C VAL A 934 26.25 2.31 8.10
N THR A 935 25.84 2.41 6.85
CA THR A 935 26.24 1.47 5.80
C THR A 935 27.44 2.00 5.03
N ASP A 936 28.28 1.10 4.52
CA ASP A 936 29.25 1.48 3.49
C ASP A 936 28.49 1.88 2.20
N ALA A 937 29.13 2.70 1.37
CA ALA A 937 28.63 2.94 0.02
C ALA A 937 28.58 1.63 -0.76
N LEU A 938 27.42 1.33 -1.34
CA LEU A 938 27.25 0.19 -2.25
C LEU A 938 28.20 0.38 -3.43
N ASN A 939 29.22 -0.46 -3.50
CA ASN A 939 30.25 -0.43 -4.52
C ASN A 939 29.65 -0.43 -5.93
N LYS A 940 29.97 0.59 -6.73
CA LYS A 940 29.58 0.65 -8.14
C LYS A 940 30.73 0.04 -8.94
N GLY A 941 30.57 -1.22 -9.32
CA GLY A 941 31.58 -1.93 -10.09
C GLY A 941 32.09 -1.12 -11.30
N PRO A 942 33.37 -1.30 -11.66
CA PRO A 942 34.06 -0.41 -12.59
C PRO A 942 33.45 -0.48 -13.98
N VAL A 943 33.74 0.52 -14.81
CA VAL A 943 33.44 0.48 -16.25
C VAL A 943 34.73 0.16 -16.99
N ALA A 944 34.75 -1.00 -17.64
CA ALA A 944 35.82 -1.38 -18.55
C ALA A 944 35.68 -0.65 -19.88
N HIS A 945 36.80 -0.18 -20.42
CA HIS A 945 36.89 0.40 -21.76
C HIS A 945 38.16 -0.10 -22.45
N ALA A 946 38.03 -0.98 -23.44
CA ALA A 946 39.13 -1.59 -24.18
C ALA A 946 39.70 -0.68 -25.29
N GLY A 947 39.00 0.41 -25.60
CA GLY A 947 39.32 1.32 -26.70
C GLY A 947 38.50 1.02 -27.96
N SER A 948 38.66 1.82 -28.99
CA SER A 948 38.03 1.59 -30.30
C SER A 948 38.75 0.49 -31.09
N ASP A 949 38.01 -0.22 -31.93
CA ASP A 949 38.54 -1.22 -32.87
C ASP A 949 39.70 -0.64 -33.71
N ILE A 950 40.73 -1.46 -33.93
CA ILE A 950 41.99 -1.03 -34.55
C ILE A 950 42.23 -1.79 -35.85
N THR A 951 42.59 -1.09 -36.92
CA THR A 951 43.07 -1.72 -38.16
C THR A 951 44.59 -1.64 -38.22
N VAL A 952 45.24 -2.77 -38.49
CA VAL A 952 46.69 -2.90 -38.66
C VAL A 952 46.97 -3.38 -40.09
N VAL A 953 47.91 -2.75 -40.78
CA VAL A 953 48.30 -3.16 -42.14
C VAL A 953 49.70 -3.76 -42.11
N LEU A 954 49.85 -4.99 -42.62
CA LEU A 954 51.15 -5.65 -42.74
C LEU A 954 52.12 -4.78 -43.58
N PRO A 955 53.44 -4.76 -43.30
CA PRO A 955 54.18 -5.67 -42.42
C PRO A 955 54.13 -5.34 -40.92
N ALA A 956 53.35 -4.33 -40.48
CA ALA A 956 53.13 -4.13 -39.05
C ALA A 956 52.37 -5.34 -38.47
N SER A 957 53.00 -6.06 -37.53
CA SER A 957 52.47 -7.26 -36.89
C SER A 957 52.27 -7.08 -35.38
N SER A 958 52.11 -5.82 -34.95
CA SER A 958 51.96 -5.42 -33.55
C SER A 958 51.11 -4.15 -33.41
N VAL A 959 50.35 -4.05 -32.33
CA VAL A 959 49.58 -2.85 -31.97
C VAL A 959 49.55 -2.65 -30.45
N SER A 960 49.33 -1.42 -29.99
CA SER A 960 49.07 -1.14 -28.58
C SER A 960 47.57 -1.08 -28.32
N LEU A 961 47.10 -1.85 -27.35
CA LEU A 961 45.78 -1.73 -26.74
C LEU A 961 45.86 -0.74 -25.57
N ASN A 962 44.78 0.00 -25.31
CA ASN A 962 44.74 1.01 -24.27
C ASN A 962 43.44 0.97 -23.47
N GLY A 963 43.56 0.57 -22.20
CA GLY A 963 42.48 0.49 -21.23
C GLY A 963 42.30 1.75 -20.40
N SER A 964 43.09 2.81 -20.60
CA SER A 964 43.15 4.00 -19.73
C SER A 964 41.87 4.82 -19.67
N ALA A 965 40.90 4.55 -20.55
CA ALA A 965 39.57 5.15 -20.47
C ALA A 965 38.70 4.47 -19.39
N SER A 966 39.03 3.24 -18.97
CA SER A 966 38.32 2.51 -17.93
C SER A 966 38.32 3.33 -16.65
N ASN A 967 37.17 3.43 -15.99
CA ASN A 967 37.01 4.22 -14.79
C ASN A 967 36.20 3.49 -13.72
N ASP A 968 36.44 3.86 -12.48
CA ASP A 968 35.63 3.43 -11.35
C ASP A 968 34.72 4.62 -10.94
N PRO A 969 33.38 4.47 -10.91
CA PRO A 969 32.47 5.55 -10.53
C PRO A 969 32.45 5.93 -9.04
N ASP A 970 32.91 5.09 -8.11
CA ASP A 970 32.93 5.39 -6.66
C ASP A 970 34.22 5.00 -5.91
N GLY A 971 35.21 4.48 -6.62
CA GLY A 971 36.53 4.10 -6.08
C GLY A 971 37.69 4.36 -7.05
N THR A 972 38.58 3.38 -7.17
CA THR A 972 39.72 3.35 -8.08
C THR A 972 39.94 1.95 -8.64
N ILE A 973 40.24 1.84 -9.94
CA ILE A 973 40.66 0.55 -10.54
C ILE A 973 41.96 0.07 -9.89
N ALA A 974 41.90 -1.11 -9.25
CA ALA A 974 43.02 -1.77 -8.59
C ALA A 974 43.87 -2.62 -9.53
N SER A 975 43.29 -3.17 -10.62
CA SER A 975 44.02 -3.98 -11.59
C SER A 975 43.39 -3.98 -12.99
N TYR A 976 44.23 -4.23 -13.99
CA TYR A 976 43.88 -4.51 -15.38
C TYR A 976 44.35 -5.93 -15.72
N GLN A 977 43.66 -6.62 -16.63
CA GLN A 977 44.06 -7.91 -17.15
C GLN A 977 43.58 -8.08 -18.60
N TRP A 978 44.51 -8.07 -19.54
CA TRP A 978 44.25 -8.32 -20.96
C TRP A 978 44.32 -9.81 -21.30
N THR A 979 43.41 -10.26 -22.15
CA THR A 979 43.37 -11.63 -22.69
C THR A 979 42.98 -11.60 -24.16
N GLU A 980 43.50 -12.55 -24.94
CA GLU A 980 43.00 -12.84 -26.28
C GLU A 980 41.78 -13.74 -26.14
N VAL A 981 40.66 -13.34 -26.74
CA VAL A 981 39.39 -14.09 -26.76
C VAL A 981 39.33 -14.98 -28.01
N SER A 982 39.78 -14.46 -29.15
CA SER A 982 39.87 -15.19 -30.42
C SER A 982 40.86 -14.51 -31.38
N GLY A 983 41.37 -15.29 -32.33
CA GLY A 983 42.28 -14.83 -33.38
C GLY A 983 42.61 -15.94 -34.37
N PRO A 984 43.14 -15.62 -35.57
CA PRO A 984 43.59 -16.60 -36.57
C PRO A 984 44.85 -17.39 -36.12
N SER A 985 45.60 -16.86 -35.15
CA SER A 985 46.73 -17.49 -34.48
C SER A 985 46.89 -16.84 -33.10
N GLN A 986 47.55 -17.50 -32.13
CA GLN A 986 47.76 -16.90 -30.82
C GLN A 986 48.75 -15.71 -30.87
N ALA A 987 48.33 -14.55 -30.38
CA ALA A 987 49.12 -13.33 -30.26
C ALA A 987 49.91 -13.28 -28.93
N SER A 988 51.02 -12.55 -28.93
CA SER A 988 51.85 -12.34 -27.74
C SER A 988 51.50 -11.03 -27.05
N ILE A 989 50.77 -11.09 -25.94
CA ILE A 989 50.43 -9.95 -25.09
C ILE A 989 51.63 -9.63 -24.18
N VAL A 990 52.22 -8.44 -24.33
CA VAL A 990 53.49 -8.09 -23.66
C VAL A 990 53.33 -7.81 -22.17
N SER A 991 52.29 -7.07 -21.76
CA SER A 991 52.04 -6.69 -20.37
C SER A 991 50.56 -6.87 -20.06
N ALA A 992 50.15 -8.13 -19.88
CA ALA A 992 48.75 -8.45 -19.67
C ALA A 992 48.12 -7.72 -18.47
N GLY A 993 48.90 -7.44 -17.40
CA GLY A 993 48.45 -6.66 -16.25
C GLY A 993 48.44 -5.13 -16.41
N GLY A 994 48.78 -4.61 -17.59
CA GLY A 994 48.99 -3.18 -17.84
C GLY A 994 47.72 -2.40 -18.22
N VAL A 995 47.68 -1.11 -17.84
CA VAL A 995 46.68 -0.14 -18.35
C VAL A 995 46.76 -0.07 -19.88
N THR A 996 47.98 -0.06 -20.42
CA THR A 996 48.27 -0.27 -21.85
C THR A 996 49.08 -1.55 -22.02
N THR A 997 48.91 -2.24 -23.14
CA THR A 997 49.76 -3.37 -23.53
C THR A 997 49.98 -3.39 -25.03
N ALA A 998 51.18 -3.77 -25.46
CA ALA A 998 51.40 -4.20 -26.84
C ALA A 998 50.91 -5.64 -27.03
N VAL A 999 50.36 -5.93 -28.20
CA VAL A 999 50.09 -7.29 -28.69
C VAL A 999 50.88 -7.49 -29.98
N ASN A 1000 51.67 -8.56 -30.05
CA ASN A 1000 52.66 -8.83 -31.10
C ASN A 1000 52.40 -10.17 -31.80
N GLY A 1001 52.99 -10.35 -32.99
CA GLY A 1001 52.88 -11.61 -33.75
C GLY A 1001 51.57 -11.74 -34.52
N LEU A 1002 50.90 -10.61 -34.78
CA LEU A 1002 49.63 -10.56 -35.49
C LEU A 1002 49.83 -10.93 -36.97
N VAL A 1003 49.09 -11.93 -37.45
CA VAL A 1003 48.97 -12.29 -38.88
C VAL A 1003 47.63 -11.78 -39.42
N LYS A 1004 47.46 -11.81 -40.76
CA LYS A 1004 46.21 -11.39 -41.42
C LYS A 1004 44.98 -12.09 -40.83
N GLY A 1005 43.96 -11.30 -40.47
CA GLY A 1005 42.71 -11.76 -39.88
C GLY A 1005 42.22 -10.82 -38.76
N ALA A 1006 41.09 -11.16 -38.14
CA ALA A 1006 40.54 -10.41 -37.02
C ALA A 1006 40.83 -11.12 -35.70
N TYR A 1007 41.27 -10.34 -34.71
CA TYR A 1007 41.49 -10.75 -33.32
C TYR A 1007 40.50 -10.02 -32.43
N THR A 1008 40.02 -10.66 -31.37
CA THR A 1008 39.27 -10.01 -30.29
C THR A 1008 40.10 -10.09 -29.02
N PHE A 1009 40.43 -8.94 -28.44
CA PHE A 1009 41.10 -8.85 -27.15
C PHE A 1009 40.13 -8.28 -26.11
N ARG A 1010 40.15 -8.83 -24.90
CA ARG A 1010 39.35 -8.37 -23.76
C ARG A 1010 40.25 -7.73 -22.72
N VAL A 1011 39.83 -6.59 -22.18
CA VAL A 1011 40.35 -6.10 -20.90
C VAL A 1011 39.36 -6.46 -19.80
N GLN A 1012 39.86 -7.03 -18.71
CA GLN A 1012 39.15 -7.10 -17.43
C GLN A 1012 39.76 -6.06 -16.50
N VAL A 1013 38.92 -5.25 -15.86
CA VAL A 1013 39.34 -4.34 -14.79
C VAL A 1013 38.68 -4.77 -13.48
N SER A 1014 39.40 -4.60 -12.38
CA SER A 1014 38.89 -4.85 -11.02
C SER A 1014 39.05 -3.59 -10.17
N ASP A 1015 38.02 -3.21 -9.41
CA ASP A 1015 38.08 -2.06 -8.50
C ASP A 1015 38.75 -2.36 -7.15
N ASN A 1016 38.88 -1.34 -6.30
CA ASN A 1016 39.47 -1.43 -4.96
C ASN A 1016 38.57 -2.09 -3.91
N LYS A 1017 37.35 -2.51 -4.25
CA LYS A 1017 36.44 -3.32 -3.40
C LYS A 1017 36.20 -4.74 -3.97
N GLY A 1018 36.83 -5.09 -5.09
CA GLY A 1018 36.85 -6.42 -5.70
C GLY A 1018 35.78 -6.72 -6.76
N ALA A 1019 34.96 -5.74 -7.20
CA ALA A 1019 34.07 -5.98 -8.34
C ALA A 1019 34.83 -5.83 -9.66
N ILE A 1020 34.33 -6.52 -10.70
CA ILE A 1020 35.00 -6.66 -11.99
C ILE A 1020 34.10 -6.23 -13.14
N ALA A 1021 34.71 -5.70 -14.20
CA ALA A 1021 34.05 -5.48 -15.48
C ALA A 1021 34.97 -5.85 -16.64
N THR A 1022 34.38 -6.11 -17.81
CA THR A 1022 35.11 -6.49 -19.02
C THR A 1022 34.61 -5.74 -20.23
N ASP A 1023 35.52 -5.38 -21.13
CA ASP A 1023 35.21 -4.81 -22.44
C ASP A 1023 36.13 -5.42 -23.50
N GLU A 1024 35.72 -5.40 -24.77
CA GLU A 1024 36.41 -6.05 -25.88
C GLU A 1024 36.74 -5.08 -27.01
N VAL A 1025 37.89 -5.28 -27.65
CA VAL A 1025 38.37 -4.51 -28.80
C VAL A 1025 38.75 -5.47 -29.93
N VAL A 1026 38.30 -5.17 -31.15
CA VAL A 1026 38.64 -5.95 -32.35
C VAL A 1026 39.85 -5.34 -33.04
N VAL A 1027 40.87 -6.16 -33.28
CA VAL A 1027 42.06 -5.80 -34.07
C VAL A 1027 41.99 -6.52 -35.41
N THR A 1028 41.76 -5.77 -36.49
CA THR A 1028 41.69 -6.31 -37.86
C THR A 1028 43.02 -6.10 -38.58
N VAL A 1029 43.67 -7.18 -38.98
CA VAL A 1029 44.97 -7.16 -39.66
C VAL A 1029 44.78 -7.46 -41.15
N THR A 1030 45.22 -6.54 -42.01
CA THR A 1030 45.07 -6.62 -43.47
C THR A 1030 46.41 -6.58 -44.20
N ASP A 1031 46.43 -7.04 -45.45
CA ASP A 1031 47.60 -6.89 -46.33
C ASP A 1031 47.67 -5.47 -46.91
N VAL A 1032 48.87 -5.07 -47.37
CA VAL A 1032 48.99 -3.93 -48.30
C VAL A 1032 48.19 -4.24 -49.56
N VAL A 1033 47.30 -3.32 -49.95
CA VAL A 1033 46.56 -3.42 -51.22
C VAL A 1033 47.54 -3.20 -52.38
N ASN A 1034 47.78 -4.24 -53.19
CA ASN A 1034 48.65 -4.12 -54.37
C ASN A 1034 48.06 -3.13 -55.38
N ARG A 1035 48.83 -2.10 -55.73
CA ARG A 1035 48.47 -1.14 -56.79
C ARG A 1035 49.25 -1.50 -58.04
N GLY A 1036 48.57 -2.12 -59.00
CA GLY A 1036 49.20 -2.64 -60.21
C GLY A 1036 50.04 -1.60 -60.98
N PRO A 1037 51.01 -2.06 -61.78
CA PRO A 1037 52.05 -1.20 -62.35
C PRO A 1037 51.49 -0.24 -63.40
N VAL A 1038 52.22 0.84 -63.66
CA VAL A 1038 51.93 1.78 -64.75
C VAL A 1038 52.87 1.48 -65.91
N ALA A 1039 52.31 1.01 -67.02
CA ALA A 1039 53.03 0.93 -68.29
C ALA A 1039 53.22 2.32 -68.89
N ASN A 1040 54.38 2.55 -69.50
CA ASN A 1040 54.70 3.74 -70.26
C ASN A 1040 55.65 3.34 -71.40
N ALA A 1041 55.14 3.34 -72.63
CA ALA A 1041 55.84 2.95 -73.84
C ALA A 1041 56.77 4.06 -74.39
N GLY A 1042 56.80 5.22 -73.73
CA GLY A 1042 57.44 6.42 -74.21
C GLY A 1042 56.54 7.19 -75.19
N ALA A 1043 56.98 8.38 -75.58
CA ALA A 1043 56.24 9.19 -76.55
C ALA A 1043 56.26 8.57 -77.96
N ASP A 1044 55.18 8.77 -78.71
CA ASP A 1044 55.12 8.51 -80.16
C ASP A 1044 56.32 9.16 -80.88
N GLN A 1045 56.92 8.42 -81.83
CA GLN A 1045 58.16 8.83 -82.49
C GLN A 1045 57.94 8.94 -84.00
N ALA A 1046 58.39 10.04 -84.60
CA ALA A 1046 58.44 10.21 -86.05
C ALA A 1046 59.90 10.21 -86.51
N ILE A 1047 60.22 9.36 -87.48
CA ILE A 1047 61.53 9.34 -88.14
C ILE A 1047 61.34 9.53 -89.64
N THR A 1048 62.33 10.11 -90.31
CA THR A 1048 62.30 10.39 -91.74
C THR A 1048 63.40 9.61 -92.44
N LEU A 1049 63.08 8.93 -93.54
CA LEU A 1049 64.09 8.23 -94.34
C LEU A 1049 65.22 9.18 -94.74
N PRO A 1050 66.49 8.73 -94.78
CA PRO A 1050 66.95 7.34 -94.71
C PRO A 1050 67.06 6.75 -93.30
N MET A 1051 66.64 7.44 -92.23
CA MET A 1051 66.58 6.86 -90.88
C MET A 1051 65.49 5.79 -90.82
N SER A 1052 65.89 4.53 -90.63
CA SER A 1052 65.03 3.33 -90.67
C SER A 1052 65.03 2.53 -89.37
N SER A 1053 65.46 3.16 -88.27
CA SER A 1053 65.47 2.56 -86.92
C SER A 1053 65.18 3.59 -85.84
N VAL A 1054 64.59 3.11 -84.74
CA VAL A 1054 64.20 3.89 -83.56
C VAL A 1054 64.31 3.02 -82.32
N THR A 1055 64.63 3.61 -81.16
CA THR A 1055 64.65 2.90 -79.88
C THR A 1055 63.36 3.17 -79.14
N LEU A 1056 62.58 2.13 -78.82
CA LEU A 1056 61.44 2.25 -77.92
C LEU A 1056 61.96 2.40 -76.48
N ASN A 1057 61.21 3.04 -75.58
CA ASN A 1057 61.69 3.26 -74.22
C ASN A 1057 60.61 3.04 -73.16
N ALA A 1058 60.69 1.88 -72.49
CA ALA A 1058 59.84 1.52 -71.37
C ALA A 1058 60.34 2.06 -70.00
N SER A 1059 61.46 2.80 -69.93
CA SER A 1059 62.08 3.22 -68.67
C SER A 1059 61.25 4.19 -67.84
N GLY A 1060 60.17 4.73 -68.41
CA GLY A 1060 59.17 5.54 -67.70
C GLY A 1060 58.06 4.72 -67.03
N SER A 1061 58.07 3.39 -67.19
CA SER A 1061 57.15 2.49 -66.50
C SER A 1061 57.57 2.32 -65.05
N TYR A 1062 56.63 2.33 -64.12
CA TYR A 1062 56.92 2.20 -62.69
C TYR A 1062 55.82 1.46 -61.95
N ASP A 1063 56.19 0.88 -60.81
CA ASP A 1063 55.24 0.32 -59.84
C ASP A 1063 54.94 1.37 -58.76
N PRO A 1064 53.68 1.76 -58.53
CA PRO A 1064 53.31 2.68 -57.45
C PRO A 1064 53.70 2.20 -56.03
N ASP A 1065 53.89 0.90 -55.82
CA ASP A 1065 54.29 0.26 -54.56
C ASP A 1065 55.83 0.16 -54.39
N GLY A 1066 56.61 0.83 -55.23
CA GLY A 1066 58.10 0.80 -55.28
C GLY A 1066 58.88 1.12 -53.99
N SER A 1067 58.22 1.67 -52.96
CA SER A 1067 58.81 1.90 -51.61
C SER A 1067 58.37 0.87 -50.57
N SER A 1068 57.38 0.04 -50.89
CA SER A 1068 56.61 -0.83 -49.99
C SER A 1068 56.48 -2.26 -50.51
N GLY A 1069 57.32 -2.65 -51.47
CA GLY A 1069 57.42 -4.02 -51.97
C GLY A 1069 56.50 -4.34 -53.16
N GLY A 1070 56.42 -3.45 -54.15
CA GLY A 1070 56.02 -3.79 -55.51
C GLY A 1070 57.10 -3.35 -56.51
N THR A 1071 57.45 -4.20 -57.47
CA THR A 1071 58.47 -3.90 -58.50
C THR A 1071 58.10 -4.49 -59.86
N ILE A 1072 58.41 -3.78 -60.96
CA ILE A 1072 58.22 -4.33 -62.31
C ILE A 1072 59.27 -5.42 -62.57
N VAL A 1073 58.80 -6.65 -62.78
CA VAL A 1073 59.64 -7.84 -63.02
C VAL A 1073 59.75 -8.25 -64.49
N SER A 1074 58.88 -7.75 -65.37
CA SER A 1074 58.97 -8.07 -66.80
C SER A 1074 58.40 -6.99 -67.72
N TYR A 1075 58.94 -6.97 -68.94
CA TYR A 1075 58.55 -6.12 -70.05
C TYR A 1075 58.29 -7.02 -71.27
N LEU A 1076 57.30 -6.68 -72.09
CA LEU A 1076 57.01 -7.37 -73.35
C LEU A 1076 56.48 -6.39 -74.40
N TRP A 1077 57.20 -6.26 -75.51
CA TRP A 1077 56.87 -5.44 -76.67
C TRP A 1077 56.26 -6.28 -77.78
N THR A 1078 55.04 -5.93 -78.18
CA THR A 1078 54.29 -6.63 -79.25
C THR A 1078 53.90 -5.62 -80.33
N LYS A 1079 54.20 -5.91 -81.60
CA LYS A 1079 53.69 -5.10 -82.70
C LYS A 1079 52.19 -5.35 -82.88
N ILE A 1080 51.38 -4.30 -82.78
CA ILE A 1080 49.92 -4.33 -82.96
C ILE A 1080 49.53 -4.10 -84.42
N SER A 1081 50.13 -3.10 -85.09
CA SER A 1081 49.76 -2.73 -86.46
C SER A 1081 50.93 -2.11 -87.25
N GLY A 1082 50.74 -1.91 -88.56
CA GLY A 1082 51.71 -1.31 -89.48
C GLY A 1082 52.39 -2.28 -90.46
N PRO A 1083 53.32 -1.81 -91.30
CA PRO A 1083 53.99 -2.62 -92.32
C PRO A 1083 54.70 -3.86 -91.76
N THR A 1084 54.76 -4.95 -92.53
CA THR A 1084 55.32 -6.24 -92.08
C THR A 1084 56.84 -6.22 -91.91
N GLN A 1085 57.54 -5.31 -92.56
CA GLN A 1085 58.99 -5.19 -92.53
C GLN A 1085 59.45 -4.37 -91.31
N PHE A 1086 59.94 -5.06 -90.29
CA PHE A 1086 60.67 -4.50 -89.14
C PHE A 1086 61.53 -5.61 -88.50
N ALA A 1087 62.50 -5.24 -87.68
CA ALA A 1087 63.22 -6.15 -86.80
C ALA A 1087 63.33 -5.54 -85.40
N LEU A 1088 62.96 -6.32 -84.38
CA LEU A 1088 63.04 -5.91 -82.97
C LEU A 1088 64.21 -6.63 -82.31
N SER A 1089 65.13 -5.87 -81.71
CA SER A 1089 66.35 -6.41 -81.09
C SER A 1089 66.10 -7.32 -79.88
N SER A 1090 65.06 -7.03 -79.08
CA SER A 1090 64.53 -7.94 -78.05
C SER A 1090 63.11 -7.52 -77.70
N ALA A 1091 62.17 -8.46 -77.60
CA ALA A 1091 60.82 -8.18 -77.16
C ALA A 1091 60.73 -7.86 -75.66
N SER A 1092 61.72 -8.24 -74.84
CA SER A 1092 61.65 -8.08 -73.37
C SER A 1092 62.69 -7.12 -72.79
N ALA A 1093 63.37 -6.34 -73.62
CA ALA A 1093 64.23 -5.27 -73.15
C ALA A 1093 63.42 -4.03 -72.75
N VAL A 1094 63.94 -3.26 -71.79
CA VAL A 1094 63.38 -1.94 -71.41
C VAL A 1094 63.51 -0.95 -72.58
N THR A 1095 64.61 -0.99 -73.32
CA THR A 1095 64.89 -0.05 -74.43
C THR A 1095 65.28 -0.77 -75.72
N PRO A 1096 64.36 -1.46 -76.41
CA PRO A 1096 64.69 -2.21 -77.61
C PRO A 1096 64.80 -1.29 -78.83
N LEU A 1097 65.83 -1.51 -79.64
CA LEU A 1097 65.92 -0.99 -80.99
C LEU A 1097 64.93 -1.73 -81.90
N VAL A 1098 64.07 -0.99 -82.58
CA VAL A 1098 63.30 -1.38 -83.76
C VAL A 1098 64.06 -0.89 -84.99
N SER A 1099 64.30 -1.74 -85.98
CA SER A 1099 65.09 -1.43 -87.17
C SER A 1099 64.46 -2.00 -88.44
N ASN A 1100 65.07 -1.73 -89.60
CA ASN A 1100 64.57 -2.10 -90.93
C ASN A 1100 63.18 -1.54 -91.27
N LEU A 1101 62.80 -0.43 -90.64
CA LEU A 1101 61.50 0.20 -90.85
C LEU A 1101 61.45 0.87 -92.24
N VAL A 1102 60.38 0.59 -92.97
CA VAL A 1102 59.99 1.28 -94.23
C VAL A 1102 58.89 2.31 -93.95
N GLU A 1103 58.65 3.20 -94.91
CA GLU A 1103 57.59 4.23 -94.85
C GLU A 1103 56.23 3.65 -94.41
N GLY A 1104 55.57 4.36 -93.50
CA GLY A 1104 54.31 3.96 -92.89
C GLY A 1104 54.32 4.07 -91.36
N THR A 1105 53.16 3.83 -90.76
CA THR A 1105 52.95 3.91 -89.31
C THR A 1105 52.88 2.52 -88.70
N TYR A 1106 53.64 2.30 -87.63
CA TYR A 1106 53.67 1.08 -86.82
C TYR A 1106 53.16 1.40 -85.43
N VAL A 1107 52.43 0.49 -84.80
CA VAL A 1107 52.05 0.59 -83.38
C VAL A 1107 52.65 -0.59 -82.64
N PHE A 1108 53.38 -0.31 -81.56
CA PHE A 1108 53.94 -1.30 -80.65
C PHE A 1108 53.34 -1.12 -79.26
N GLN A 1109 52.74 -2.18 -78.73
CA GLN A 1109 52.27 -2.24 -77.35
C GLN A 1109 53.40 -2.72 -76.45
N LEU A 1110 53.69 -1.94 -75.41
CA LEU A 1110 54.37 -2.42 -74.22
C LEU A 1110 53.35 -3.08 -73.30
N LYS A 1111 53.71 -4.23 -72.73
CA LYS A 1111 53.10 -4.80 -71.53
C LYS A 1111 54.15 -4.89 -70.42
N VAL A 1112 53.80 -4.46 -69.21
CA VAL A 1112 54.63 -4.64 -68.00
C VAL A 1112 53.88 -5.48 -66.97
N ALA A 1113 54.61 -6.18 -66.10
CA ALA A 1113 54.05 -6.93 -64.97
C ALA A 1113 54.84 -6.66 -63.68
N ASP A 1114 54.12 -6.57 -62.56
CA ASP A 1114 54.70 -6.47 -61.21
C ASP A 1114 55.07 -7.85 -60.61
N ASP A 1115 55.80 -7.83 -59.50
CA ASP A 1115 56.19 -9.00 -58.69
C ASP A 1115 55.02 -9.72 -58.00
N LYS A 1116 53.80 -9.16 -58.05
CA LYS A 1116 52.55 -9.76 -57.53
C LYS A 1116 51.58 -10.21 -58.63
N GLY A 1117 52.00 -10.14 -59.90
CA GLY A 1117 51.29 -10.66 -61.07
C GLY A 1117 50.26 -9.72 -61.71
N ALA A 1118 50.10 -8.47 -61.26
CA ALA A 1118 49.28 -7.49 -61.97
C ALA A 1118 50.03 -6.93 -63.19
N THR A 1119 49.29 -6.56 -64.24
CA THR A 1119 49.89 -6.13 -65.51
C THR A 1119 49.20 -4.92 -66.09
N ALA A 1120 49.97 -4.03 -66.72
CA ALA A 1120 49.45 -2.90 -67.49
C ALA A 1120 50.04 -2.88 -68.91
N THR A 1121 49.38 -2.15 -69.80
CA THR A 1121 49.77 -1.98 -71.21
C THR A 1121 49.73 -0.52 -71.62
N ASP A 1122 50.64 -0.13 -72.50
CA ASP A 1122 50.67 1.19 -73.14
C ASP A 1122 51.18 1.06 -74.58
N ASP A 1123 50.71 1.90 -75.49
CA ASP A 1123 51.00 1.80 -76.94
C ASP A 1123 51.86 2.98 -77.40
N VAL A 1124 52.89 2.70 -78.20
CA VAL A 1124 53.70 3.73 -78.87
C VAL A 1124 53.59 3.60 -80.39
N THR A 1125 53.34 4.73 -81.04
CA THR A 1125 53.21 4.87 -82.48
C THR A 1125 54.51 5.36 -83.09
N ILE A 1126 55.04 4.60 -84.05
CA ILE A 1126 56.23 4.95 -84.83
C ILE A 1126 55.81 5.30 -86.24
N THR A 1127 55.93 6.56 -86.64
CA THR A 1127 55.62 7.01 -88.01
C THR A 1127 56.90 7.23 -88.80
N VAL A 1128 57.11 6.42 -89.83
CA VAL A 1128 58.25 6.56 -90.76
C VAL A 1128 57.81 7.33 -91.99
N GLN A 1129 58.37 8.51 -92.18
CA GLN A 1129 58.04 9.45 -93.25
C GLN A 1129 59.07 9.40 -94.39
N PRO A 1130 58.68 9.67 -95.65
CA PRO A 1130 59.61 9.75 -96.77
C PRO A 1130 60.55 10.96 -96.65
N ASN A 1131 61.74 10.87 -97.27
CA ASN A 1131 62.71 11.97 -97.24
C ASN A 1131 62.21 13.17 -98.06
N ILE A 1132 61.83 14.26 -97.38
CA ILE A 1132 61.36 15.50 -98.04
C ILE A 1132 62.12 16.70 -97.47
N SER A 1133 62.79 17.43 -98.37
CA SER A 1133 63.62 18.59 -98.04
C SER A 1133 62.79 19.86 -97.78
N SER A 1134 63.06 20.50 -96.63
CA SER A 1134 62.80 21.90 -96.25
C SER A 1134 61.37 22.47 -96.33
N GLY A 1135 60.80 22.84 -95.17
CA GLY A 1135 60.07 24.11 -95.03
C GLY A 1135 58.71 24.15 -94.30
N GLN A 1136 58.67 24.91 -93.19
CA GLN A 1136 57.51 25.64 -92.61
C GLN A 1136 56.48 24.91 -91.70
N SER A 1137 55.78 25.74 -90.92
CA SER A 1137 55.05 25.44 -89.66
C SER A 1137 53.54 25.65 -89.80
N GLY A 1138 52.71 25.07 -88.92
CA GLY A 1138 51.24 25.15 -89.05
C GLY A 1138 50.38 24.75 -87.84
N VAL A 1139 50.48 25.49 -86.73
CA VAL A 1139 49.56 25.37 -85.57
C VAL A 1139 48.78 26.68 -85.37
N LEU A 1140 47.46 26.58 -85.18
CA LEU A 1140 46.57 27.71 -84.89
C LEU A 1140 46.57 28.07 -83.40
N GLY A 1141 46.59 29.36 -83.09
CA GLY A 1141 46.57 29.86 -81.71
C GLY A 1141 45.93 31.24 -81.58
N PHE A 1142 45.80 31.75 -80.35
CA PHE A 1142 45.31 33.11 -80.09
C PHE A 1142 46.42 34.02 -79.56
N THR A 1143 46.30 35.32 -79.81
CA THR A 1143 47.02 36.37 -79.09
C THR A 1143 46.08 37.51 -78.78
N LEU A 1144 45.90 37.80 -77.50
CA LEU A 1144 45.08 38.91 -77.02
C LEU A 1144 45.85 40.22 -77.25
N LEU A 1145 45.33 41.11 -78.09
CA LEU A 1145 46.00 42.37 -78.45
C LEU A 1145 45.64 43.51 -77.49
N SER A 1146 44.47 43.47 -76.86
CA SER A 1146 44.11 44.36 -75.76
C SER A 1146 43.20 43.67 -74.75
N ARG A 1147 43.32 44.06 -73.48
CA ARG A 1147 42.40 43.69 -72.39
C ARG A 1147 41.77 44.95 -71.85
N ASN A 1148 40.44 45.03 -71.83
CA ASN A 1148 39.73 46.02 -71.03
C ASN A 1148 38.58 45.33 -70.26
N PRO A 1149 38.90 44.66 -69.13
CA PRO A 1149 37.95 43.76 -68.44
C PRO A 1149 36.76 44.46 -67.78
N SER A 1150 36.87 45.74 -67.45
CA SER A 1150 35.78 46.47 -66.79
C SER A 1150 34.72 46.93 -67.82
N SER A 1151 35.18 47.51 -68.94
CA SER A 1151 34.29 47.81 -70.08
C SER A 1151 33.74 46.57 -70.79
N GLY A 1152 34.40 45.41 -70.72
CA GLY A 1152 33.98 44.19 -71.41
C GLY A 1152 34.24 44.17 -72.92
N ARG A 1153 35.19 44.95 -73.44
CA ARG A 1153 35.62 44.93 -74.85
C ARG A 1153 37.06 44.45 -75.03
N TYR A 1154 37.28 43.64 -76.07
CA TYR A 1154 38.54 42.93 -76.32
C TYR A 1154 38.92 42.91 -77.80
N LYS A 1155 40.21 43.08 -78.12
CA LYS A 1155 40.76 42.76 -79.44
C LYS A 1155 41.62 41.50 -79.39
N VAL A 1156 41.33 40.55 -80.27
CA VAL A 1156 41.95 39.21 -80.27
C VAL A 1156 42.47 38.89 -81.67
N LYS A 1157 43.78 38.63 -81.80
CA LYS A 1157 44.38 38.08 -83.02
C LYS A 1157 44.34 36.54 -83.01
N ILE A 1158 44.09 35.95 -84.17
CA ILE A 1158 44.28 34.52 -84.42
C ILE A 1158 45.63 34.34 -85.14
N ASN A 1159 46.52 33.56 -84.55
CA ASN A 1159 47.85 33.25 -85.09
C ASN A 1159 47.82 31.91 -85.84
N GLY A 1160 48.72 31.74 -86.81
CA GLY A 1160 48.82 30.52 -87.64
C GLY A 1160 48.09 30.62 -88.98
N SER A 1161 47.65 31.82 -89.36
CA SER A 1161 46.95 32.15 -90.61
C SER A 1161 47.92 32.71 -91.65
N THR A 1162 48.39 31.87 -92.58
CA THR A 1162 48.95 32.18 -93.92
C THR A 1162 49.25 30.83 -94.59
N ALA A 1163 48.71 30.42 -95.73
CA ALA A 1163 47.61 30.90 -96.60
C ALA A 1163 47.08 29.64 -97.36
N ALA A 1164 45.92 29.56 -98.02
CA ALA A 1164 44.88 30.53 -98.37
C ALA A 1164 43.50 29.82 -98.51
N ARG A 1165 42.41 30.59 -98.39
CA ARG A 1165 41.06 30.35 -98.97
C ARG A 1165 40.49 28.92 -98.95
N ASP A 1166 39.71 28.63 -97.91
CA ASP A 1166 38.28 28.20 -98.07
C ASP A 1166 37.55 28.01 -96.72
N GLY A 1167 38.28 27.96 -95.60
CA GLY A 1167 37.70 27.79 -94.26
C GLY A 1167 37.12 29.06 -93.65
N ALA A 1168 35.80 29.11 -93.50
CA ALA A 1168 35.10 30.11 -92.69
C ALA A 1168 35.52 30.03 -91.21
N ILE A 1169 36.19 31.06 -90.68
CA ILE A 1169 36.44 31.13 -89.23
C ILE A 1169 35.14 31.48 -88.52
N THR A 1170 34.76 30.63 -87.57
CA THR A 1170 33.67 30.89 -86.62
C THR A 1170 34.27 31.08 -85.24
N VAL A 1171 33.86 32.15 -84.54
CA VAL A 1171 34.26 32.41 -83.15
C VAL A 1171 33.02 32.56 -82.28
N CYS A 1172 32.96 31.72 -81.24
CA CYS A 1172 31.89 31.70 -80.26
C CYS A 1172 32.42 32.20 -78.91
N VAL A 1173 31.57 32.91 -78.17
CA VAL A 1173 31.80 33.26 -76.76
C VAL A 1173 30.86 32.43 -75.91
N TYR A 1174 31.40 31.69 -74.93
CA TYR A 1174 30.63 30.93 -73.96
C TYR A 1174 30.84 31.49 -72.55
N ASN A 1175 29.82 31.43 -71.71
CA ASN A 1175 29.99 31.68 -70.27
C ASN A 1175 30.67 30.49 -69.57
N GLN A 1176 31.06 30.66 -68.31
CA GLN A 1176 31.66 29.60 -67.47
C GLN A 1176 30.84 28.31 -67.33
N PHE A 1177 29.56 28.30 -67.70
CA PHE A 1177 28.67 27.13 -67.68
C PHE A 1177 28.48 26.49 -69.08
N GLY A 1178 29.22 26.95 -70.10
CA GLY A 1178 29.17 26.41 -71.45
C GLY A 1178 27.98 26.87 -72.30
N LYS A 1179 27.21 27.87 -71.87
CA LYS A 1179 26.14 28.46 -72.68
C LYS A 1179 26.71 29.47 -73.67
N GLU A 1180 26.33 29.37 -74.95
CA GLU A 1180 26.71 30.33 -76.00
C GLU A 1180 26.06 31.69 -75.72
N MET A 1181 26.87 32.75 -75.75
CA MET A 1181 26.49 34.12 -75.43
C MET A 1181 26.53 35.02 -76.67
N ALA A 1182 27.54 34.84 -77.52
CA ALA A 1182 27.70 35.58 -78.77
C ALA A 1182 28.40 34.72 -79.83
N LEU A 1183 28.08 34.98 -81.10
CA LEU A 1183 28.56 34.20 -82.24
C LEU A 1183 28.94 35.12 -83.40
N TYR A 1184 30.18 34.99 -83.86
CA TYR A 1184 30.75 35.77 -84.96
C TYR A 1184 31.12 34.80 -86.10
N ARG A 1185 30.45 34.93 -87.26
CA ARG A 1185 30.70 34.10 -88.45
C ARG A 1185 31.07 34.95 -89.67
N ASN A 1186 32.19 34.57 -90.28
CA ASN A 1186 32.63 34.90 -91.66
C ASN A 1186 33.04 36.35 -92.00
N LYS A 1187 34.12 36.42 -92.79
CA LYS A 1187 34.76 37.63 -93.37
C LYS A 1187 35.05 38.75 -92.39
N ILE A 1188 36.04 38.49 -91.54
CA ILE A 1188 36.86 39.53 -90.92
C ILE A 1188 38.07 39.70 -91.85
N ASP A 1189 38.32 40.93 -92.30
CA ASP A 1189 39.40 41.22 -93.24
C ASP A 1189 40.72 41.40 -92.46
N GLY A 1190 41.41 40.27 -92.24
CA GLY A 1190 42.59 40.16 -91.38
C GLY A 1190 42.34 39.38 -90.09
N ASP A 1191 43.41 38.93 -89.43
CA ASP A 1191 43.31 37.94 -88.35
C ASP A 1191 42.82 38.49 -86.98
N ILE A 1192 42.24 39.70 -86.91
CA ILE A 1192 41.94 40.41 -85.65
C ILE A 1192 40.43 40.62 -85.48
N ILE A 1193 39.90 40.17 -84.34
CA ILE A 1193 38.48 40.19 -84.00
C ILE A 1193 38.23 41.13 -82.82
N ASP A 1194 37.23 42.01 -82.96
CA ASP A 1194 36.62 42.77 -81.87
C ASP A 1194 35.54 41.92 -81.18
N VAL A 1195 35.75 41.61 -79.89
CA VAL A 1195 34.83 40.83 -79.05
C VAL A 1195 34.21 41.78 -78.03
N ASP A 1196 32.88 41.81 -77.97
CA ASP A 1196 32.10 42.71 -77.13
C ASP A 1196 31.17 41.90 -76.21
N ILE A 1197 31.45 41.92 -74.91
CA ILE A 1197 30.62 41.34 -73.84
C ILE A 1197 30.08 42.43 -72.89
N THR A 1198 29.99 43.69 -73.34
CA THR A 1198 29.48 44.84 -72.56
C THR A 1198 28.10 44.60 -71.96
N LYS A 1199 27.23 43.85 -72.63
CA LYS A 1199 25.86 43.54 -72.16
C LYS A 1199 25.77 42.34 -71.21
N GLU A 1200 26.84 41.56 -71.10
CA GLU A 1200 26.85 40.35 -70.28
C GLU A 1200 27.17 40.66 -68.80
N GLN A 1201 26.86 39.71 -67.93
CA GLN A 1201 27.15 39.85 -66.50
C GLN A 1201 28.67 39.77 -66.21
N ASN A 1202 29.07 40.17 -65.01
CA ASN A 1202 30.47 40.06 -64.59
C ASN A 1202 30.79 38.58 -64.29
N GLY A 1203 31.90 38.06 -64.81
CA GLY A 1203 32.24 36.64 -64.78
C GLY A 1203 33.35 36.26 -65.76
N GLN A 1204 33.69 34.97 -65.80
CA GLN A 1204 34.62 34.43 -66.80
C GLN A 1204 33.89 33.87 -68.02
N TYR A 1205 34.47 34.09 -69.19
CA TYR A 1205 33.97 33.67 -70.49
C TYR A 1205 35.11 33.04 -71.29
N PHE A 1206 34.84 32.00 -72.06
CA PHE A 1206 35.83 31.46 -73.00
C PHE A 1206 35.45 31.73 -74.45
N LEU A 1207 36.47 32.12 -75.21
CA LEU A 1207 36.44 32.23 -76.66
C LEU A 1207 36.85 30.89 -77.26
N TRP A 1208 36.08 30.42 -78.23
CA TRP A 1208 36.39 29.22 -79.02
C TRP A 1208 36.39 29.59 -80.50
N ALA A 1209 37.54 29.45 -81.17
CA ALA A 1209 37.65 29.61 -82.62
C ALA A 1209 37.76 28.24 -83.30
N ILE A 1210 37.07 28.12 -84.42
CA ILE A 1210 36.99 26.90 -85.24
C ILE A 1210 37.26 27.28 -86.69
N GLN A 1211 38.22 26.59 -87.32
CA GLN A 1211 38.48 26.67 -88.76
C GLN A 1211 38.97 25.31 -89.27
N ASN A 1212 38.25 24.72 -90.24
CA ASN A 1212 38.57 23.42 -90.84
C ASN A 1212 38.94 22.35 -89.78
N GLU A 1213 38.02 22.14 -88.84
CA GLU A 1213 38.10 21.18 -87.71
C GLU A 1213 39.23 21.43 -86.69
N LYS A 1214 40.24 22.24 -87.02
CA LYS A 1214 41.20 22.76 -86.04
C LYS A 1214 40.50 23.77 -85.14
N THR A 1215 40.67 23.61 -83.84
CA THR A 1215 40.09 24.52 -82.85
C THR A 1215 41.13 25.02 -81.86
N THR A 1216 40.91 26.22 -81.34
CA THR A 1216 41.71 26.80 -80.26
C THR A 1216 40.82 27.60 -79.33
N ARG A 1217 41.16 27.65 -78.04
CA ARG A 1217 40.34 28.27 -76.98
C ARG A 1217 41.17 29.15 -76.05
N THR A 1218 40.59 30.23 -75.57
CA THR A 1218 41.23 31.13 -74.60
C THR A 1218 40.19 31.77 -73.67
N TRP A 1219 40.62 32.24 -72.50
CA TRP A 1219 39.74 32.84 -71.49
C TRP A 1219 39.84 34.36 -71.48
N ILE A 1220 38.70 35.00 -71.32
CA ILE A 1220 38.52 36.43 -71.03
C ILE A 1220 37.58 36.59 -69.83
N SER A 1221 37.48 37.80 -69.28
CA SER A 1221 36.67 38.06 -68.09
C SER A 1221 36.00 39.42 -68.17
N LYS A 1222 34.82 39.55 -67.58
CA LYS A 1222 34.23 40.85 -67.29
C LYS A 1222 34.22 41.07 -65.79
N GLN A 1223 34.75 42.20 -65.34
CA GLN A 1223 34.76 42.61 -63.93
C GLN A 1223 33.90 43.87 -63.77
N PRO A 1224 33.42 44.19 -62.55
CA PRO A 1224 32.81 45.50 -62.30
C PRO A 1224 33.81 46.63 -62.63
N ASP A 1225 33.29 47.77 -63.09
CA ASP A 1225 34.01 49.05 -63.00
C ASP A 1225 34.16 49.48 -61.52
#